data_AF-A0A1Q4ZCU5-F1
#
_entry.id   AF-A0A1Q4ZCU5-F1
#
_cell.length_a   1.000
_cell.length_b   1.000
_cell.length_c   1.000
_cell.angle_alpha   90.00
_cell.angle_beta   90.00
_cell.angle_gamma   90.00
#
_symmetry.space_group_name_H-M   'P 1'
#
loop_
_entity.id
_entity.type
_entity.pdbx_description
1 polymer ?
#
loop_
_entity_poly.entity_id
_entity_poly.type
_entity_poly.pdbx_seq_one_letter_code
_entity_poly.pdbx_strand_id
1 'polypeptide(L)'
;MGGDPYVSATVGDGEGTGVPDPYGDQALLTSTMTRGYDAVSEQERNRLRRYLEAVVAARPAPVHTTVAFNAVYFGYDLGGDGYGGSPLCLDYFPVISFGERAPVLPVGAMVCVATGSDPLYAEIIHREGAHPEVGALGDVPAWVSGAPAGAESPGRPGDDAEPRRRELLVPDLNAFGPALSLSPAQLHRLRTRRRWINEDGHVVVDVCYPSPEAARRDDLSAYANHLLTTAREQLLSPFVPVSLAALVGGTHDDDLRAGLLGLLDTVRGVLNSGATLRTWGHYAMTRASLADCWRDTGPLGGDDLRSLAAAVEYAATPGRRRYGLTTPVTVYTAVGPRLRGFPGATELLRGVGYAAAVCRANVALADIVQGDSDQGLFENGSRIALDDTLEGGGVWRSHHPGDAEAPGDPLTPAGRGWTSTLPAPSEHEPEAELDPVDLPLADDASLGIGELLRNDPQETVWRAPLRLAHLFGGWLPLHPYVAEDLGRSNGASPTVRLELDHAGEAMDEKEAMQDVTAEIGDGLGRLTGVAWPRDFFPGLMLELRQSHGSTVIRLATTRLKEHVQVGDRETGHCYDPCVLTREDAPGSDRRGDNAVGLGLRQLVMRTVRRCGLLTLDGHALMDRSVLPSATYGGRPARSQTAALEAAVSELLAERLLEPALGSRDPWGQPHFPARDREPTIPLIGYRPVRRRVIRPWGGTEPGGEGLPTAQSVSGHLRRLQPGCLPSDGQRAAFREHCRGLGKADGWELPDGYTFVTEHTRSR
;
A
#
# COMPACT_ATOMS: atom_id res chain seq x y z
N MET A 1 -36.96 54.79 16.35
CA MET A 1 -36.15 55.71 17.18
C MET A 1 -35.86 54.98 18.48
N GLY A 2 -34.78 54.22 18.67
CA GLY A 2 -33.49 54.10 18.00
C GLY A 2 -32.44 53.95 19.11
N GLY A 3 -31.61 52.90 19.05
CA GLY A 3 -30.39 52.80 19.87
C GLY A 3 -30.09 51.41 20.44
N ASP A 4 -29.41 50.58 19.65
CA ASP A 4 -28.63 49.40 20.05
C ASP A 4 -27.47 49.76 20.99
N PRO A 5 -27.02 48.80 21.84
CA PRO A 5 -25.63 48.73 22.24
C PRO A 5 -25.02 47.38 21.82
N TYR A 6 -24.52 47.33 20.59
CA TYR A 6 -23.45 46.41 20.20
C TYR A 6 -22.12 47.03 20.61
N VAL A 7 -21.40 46.42 21.55
CA VAL A 7 -19.96 46.65 21.72
C VAL A 7 -19.28 45.31 21.64
N SER A 8 -18.61 45.11 20.49
CA SER A 8 -17.70 44.01 20.21
C SER A 8 -16.65 43.89 21.31
N ALA A 9 -16.64 42.77 22.02
CA ALA A 9 -15.43 42.28 22.66
C ALA A 9 -14.57 41.65 21.56
N THR A 10 -13.51 42.35 21.17
CA THR A 10 -12.39 41.79 20.42
C THR A 10 -11.90 40.54 21.15
N VAL A 11 -12.13 39.37 20.55
CA VAL A 11 -11.46 38.13 20.90
C VAL A 11 -9.99 38.35 20.58
N GLY A 12 -9.21 38.68 21.61
CA GLY A 12 -7.77 38.66 21.51
C GLY A 12 -7.33 37.22 21.29
N ASP A 13 -6.58 37.00 20.22
CA ASP A 13 -5.77 35.80 19.98
C ASP A 13 -4.83 35.58 21.17
N GLY A 14 -5.31 34.85 22.17
CA GLY A 14 -4.44 34.15 23.10
C GLY A 14 -3.94 32.90 22.40
N GLU A 15 -2.79 32.97 21.72
CA GLU A 15 -2.01 31.78 21.42
C GLU A 15 -1.71 31.07 22.75
N GLY A 16 -2.55 30.09 23.09
CA GLY A 16 -2.35 29.25 24.27
C GLY A 16 -1.00 28.56 24.17
N THR A 17 -0.14 28.83 25.14
CA THR A 17 1.16 28.19 25.36
C THR A 17 1.06 26.70 25.74
N GLY A 18 -0.14 26.11 25.66
CA GLY A 18 -0.39 24.70 25.94
C GLY A 18 0.00 23.79 24.78
N VAL A 19 0.25 22.52 25.11
CA VAL A 19 0.43 21.46 24.11
C VAL A 19 -0.88 21.30 23.32
N PRO A 20 -0.86 21.27 21.98
CA PRO A 20 -2.06 21.06 21.18
C PRO A 20 -2.77 19.73 21.52
N ASP A 21 -4.10 19.73 21.59
CA ASP A 21 -4.95 18.55 21.85
C ASP A 21 -5.55 18.04 20.52
N PRO A 22 -5.52 16.72 20.22
CA PRO A 22 -6.23 16.12 19.09
C PRO A 22 -7.72 16.51 19.00
N TYR A 23 -8.42 16.54 20.13
CA TYR A 23 -9.81 16.98 20.23
C TYR A 23 -9.92 18.46 20.64
N GLY A 24 -8.86 19.23 20.45
CA GLY A 24 -8.82 20.66 20.77
C GLY A 24 -9.55 21.54 19.76
N ASP A 25 -9.44 22.87 19.93
CA ASP A 25 -10.14 23.86 19.09
C ASP A 25 -9.76 23.83 17.61
N GLN A 26 -8.63 23.24 17.27
CA GLN A 26 -8.19 23.09 15.90
C GLN A 26 -7.76 21.63 15.70
N ALA A 27 -8.15 21.01 14.59
CA ALA A 27 -7.69 19.67 14.23
C ALA A 27 -6.16 19.63 14.05
N LEU A 28 -5.51 18.55 14.51
CA LEU A 28 -4.07 18.33 14.28
C LEU A 28 -3.77 17.74 12.91
N LEU A 29 -4.69 16.95 12.36
CA LEU A 29 -4.58 16.38 11.02
C LEU A 29 -5.36 17.26 10.03
N THR A 30 -4.74 17.55 8.89
CA THR A 30 -5.34 18.34 7.81
C THR A 30 -5.29 17.56 6.49
N SER A 31 -6.15 17.91 5.55
CA SER A 31 -6.22 17.24 4.23
C SER A 31 -4.88 17.29 3.50
N THR A 32 -4.10 18.37 3.66
CA THR A 32 -2.75 18.46 3.07
C THR A 32 -1.80 17.36 3.55
N MET A 33 -1.91 16.93 4.81
CA MET A 33 -1.07 15.87 5.38
C MET A 33 -1.32 14.49 4.72
N THR A 34 -2.45 14.29 4.06
CA THR A 34 -2.73 13.07 3.28
C THR A 34 -1.82 12.91 2.06
N ARG A 35 -1.08 13.97 1.67
CA ARG A 35 -0.15 13.97 0.54
C ARG A 35 1.32 13.72 0.95
N GLY A 36 1.58 13.44 2.23
CA GLY A 36 2.93 13.18 2.74
C GLY A 36 3.62 14.41 3.33
N TYR A 37 4.73 14.17 4.04
CA TYR A 37 5.43 15.17 4.84
C TYR A 37 5.75 16.42 4.03
N ASP A 38 6.32 16.26 2.84
CA ASP A 38 6.83 17.34 1.99
C ASP A 38 5.74 18.30 1.49
N ALA A 39 4.49 17.87 1.43
CA ALA A 39 3.36 18.70 1.01
C ALA A 39 2.87 19.68 2.11
N VAL A 40 3.22 19.43 3.37
CA VAL A 40 2.67 20.13 4.55
C VAL A 40 3.43 21.43 4.84
N SER A 41 2.72 22.49 5.22
CA SER A 41 3.37 23.75 5.61
C SER A 41 4.16 23.61 6.92
N GLU A 42 5.21 24.44 7.11
CA GLU A 42 6.00 24.41 8.33
C GLU A 42 5.15 24.70 9.59
N GLN A 43 4.16 25.59 9.49
CA GLN A 43 3.27 25.91 10.59
C GLN A 43 2.44 24.70 11.05
N GLU A 44 1.86 23.96 10.11
CA GLU A 44 1.11 22.73 10.40
C GLU A 44 2.03 21.63 10.94
N ARG A 45 3.23 21.45 10.34
CA ARG A 45 4.26 20.51 10.84
C ARG A 45 4.69 20.85 12.26
N ASN A 46 4.92 22.13 12.58
CA ASN A 46 5.34 22.59 13.91
C ASN A 46 4.26 22.33 14.95
N ARG A 47 2.99 22.47 14.58
CA ARG A 47 1.86 22.18 15.47
C ARG A 47 1.75 20.68 15.78
N LEU A 48 1.81 19.84 14.74
CA LEU A 48 1.83 18.38 14.91
C LEU A 48 3.08 17.94 15.71
N ARG A 49 4.24 18.53 15.44
CA ARG A 49 5.51 18.24 16.15
C ARG A 49 5.39 18.46 17.64
N ARG A 50 4.87 19.62 18.08
CA ARG A 50 4.73 19.93 19.52
C ARG A 50 3.90 18.89 20.25
N TYR A 51 2.82 18.41 19.63
CA TYR A 51 2.01 17.33 20.21
C TYR A 51 2.76 16.00 20.22
N LEU A 52 3.36 15.59 19.09
CA LEU A 52 4.08 14.32 19.00
C LEU A 52 5.30 14.26 19.93
N GLU A 53 6.07 15.34 20.07
CA GLU A 53 7.16 15.41 21.05
C GLU A 53 6.66 15.23 22.49
N ALA A 54 5.50 15.81 22.83
CA ALA A 54 4.87 15.62 24.12
C ALA A 54 4.37 14.17 24.33
N VAL A 55 3.82 13.53 23.29
CA VAL A 55 3.47 12.10 23.32
C VAL A 55 4.71 11.24 23.59
N VAL A 56 5.82 11.48 22.88
CA VAL A 56 7.07 10.73 23.10
C VAL A 56 7.62 10.95 24.52
N ALA A 57 7.46 12.15 25.08
CA ALA A 57 7.88 12.44 26.45
C ALA A 57 6.97 11.80 27.52
N ALA A 58 5.67 11.69 27.27
CA ALA A 58 4.69 11.16 28.21
C ALA A 58 4.63 9.63 28.23
N ARG A 59 4.91 8.97 27.09
CA ARG A 59 4.83 7.51 26.95
C ARG A 59 6.02 6.85 27.67
N PRO A 60 5.80 5.77 28.45
CA PRO A 60 6.87 5.05 29.14
C PRO A 60 7.77 4.22 28.20
N ALA A 61 7.42 4.13 26.92
CA ALA A 61 8.10 3.31 25.92
C ALA A 61 8.42 4.13 24.66
N PRO A 62 9.38 3.69 23.83
CA PRO A 62 9.62 4.29 22.52
C PRO A 62 8.33 4.33 21.71
N VAL A 63 8.10 5.44 21.02
CA VAL A 63 6.87 5.65 20.26
C VAL A 63 7.16 5.32 18.81
N HIS A 64 6.61 4.20 18.33
CA HIS A 64 6.63 3.86 16.91
C HIS A 64 5.80 4.86 16.08
N THR A 65 6.15 5.09 14.82
CA THR A 65 5.39 5.96 13.89
C THR A 65 3.88 5.65 13.88
N THR A 66 3.50 4.37 13.87
CA THR A 66 2.09 3.94 13.84
C THR A 66 1.37 4.23 15.17
N VAL A 67 2.08 4.11 16.29
CA VAL A 67 1.61 4.49 17.63
C VAL A 67 1.47 6.02 17.73
N ALA A 68 2.40 6.78 17.17
CA ALA A 68 2.31 8.24 17.07
C ALA A 68 1.11 8.66 16.22
N PHE A 69 0.88 7.97 15.10
CA PHE A 69 -0.32 8.17 14.29
C PHE A 69 -1.58 7.89 15.11
N ASN A 70 -1.66 6.79 15.85
CA ASN A 70 -2.79 6.50 16.71
C ASN A 70 -3.02 7.56 17.77
N ALA A 71 -1.95 8.08 18.36
CA ALA A 71 -2.05 9.13 19.35
C ALA A 71 -2.74 10.38 18.79
N VAL A 72 -2.49 10.72 17.53
CA VAL A 72 -3.13 11.87 16.88
C VAL A 72 -4.52 11.51 16.35
N TYR A 73 -4.63 10.36 15.69
CA TYR A 73 -5.82 9.95 14.93
C TYR A 73 -6.95 9.41 15.81
N PHE A 74 -6.62 8.73 16.91
CA PHE A 74 -7.59 8.21 17.88
C PHE A 74 -7.66 9.07 19.15
N GLY A 75 -6.85 10.13 19.23
CA GLY A 75 -6.90 11.14 20.28
C GLY A 75 -6.43 10.66 21.65
N TYR A 76 -5.13 10.42 21.77
CA TYR A 76 -4.49 10.05 23.03
C TYR A 76 -4.35 11.25 23.97
N ASP A 77 -4.79 11.07 25.22
CA ASP A 77 -4.73 12.10 26.24
C ASP A 77 -3.38 12.08 26.99
N LEU A 78 -2.73 13.25 27.06
CA LEU A 78 -1.45 13.43 27.75
C LEU A 78 -1.59 13.59 29.29
N GLY A 79 -2.82 13.75 29.80
CA GLY A 79 -3.13 13.95 31.22
C GLY A 79 -3.15 12.67 32.06
N GLY A 80 -2.86 11.51 31.46
CA GLY A 80 -2.73 10.23 32.15
C GLY A 80 -3.85 9.23 31.86
N ASP A 81 -4.91 9.64 31.15
CA ASP A 81 -6.00 8.74 30.76
C ASP A 81 -5.71 8.00 29.44
N GLY A 82 -4.68 8.39 28.68
CA GLY A 82 -4.35 7.79 27.39
C GLY A 82 -5.56 7.82 26.44
N TYR A 83 -5.93 6.68 25.86
CA TYR A 83 -7.16 6.57 25.06
C TYR A 83 -8.45 6.42 25.89
N GLY A 84 -8.38 6.35 27.22
CA GLY A 84 -9.56 6.22 28.09
C GLY A 84 -10.49 7.43 28.02
N GLY A 85 -9.94 8.60 27.69
CA GLY A 85 -10.71 9.80 27.37
C GLY A 85 -11.15 9.90 25.91
N SER A 86 -11.00 8.86 25.09
CA SER A 86 -11.42 8.82 23.69
C SER A 86 -12.71 8.01 23.53
N PRO A 87 -13.70 8.45 22.72
CA PRO A 87 -14.96 7.75 22.48
C PRO A 87 -14.81 6.51 21.56
N LEU A 88 -13.67 5.82 21.62
CA LEU A 88 -13.44 4.58 20.86
C LEU A 88 -14.35 3.47 21.37
N CYS A 89 -14.89 2.69 20.44
CA CYS A 89 -15.64 1.49 20.77
C CYS A 89 -14.69 0.30 20.89
N LEU A 90 -14.49 -0.18 22.12
CA LEU A 90 -13.58 -1.28 22.44
C LEU A 90 -14.03 -2.63 21.85
N ASP A 91 -15.31 -2.77 21.53
CA ASP A 91 -15.87 -4.00 20.93
C ASP A 91 -15.36 -4.26 19.51
N TYR A 92 -14.78 -3.24 18.86
CA TYR A 92 -14.16 -3.38 17.54
C TYR A 92 -12.71 -3.86 17.59
N PHE A 93 -12.14 -4.10 18.78
CA PHE A 93 -10.75 -4.51 18.88
C PHE A 93 -10.61 -6.01 18.58
N PRO A 94 -9.70 -6.40 17.66
CA PRO A 94 -9.42 -7.81 17.41
C PRO A 94 -8.99 -8.52 18.69
N VAL A 95 -9.57 -9.70 18.91
CA VAL A 95 -9.30 -10.53 20.08
C VAL A 95 -8.10 -11.44 19.79
N ILE A 96 -7.13 -11.47 20.70
CA ILE A 96 -5.89 -12.24 20.54
C ILE A 96 -5.65 -13.17 21.73
N SER A 97 -5.09 -14.34 21.48
CA SER A 97 -4.81 -15.37 22.48
C SER A 97 -3.35 -15.84 22.40
N PHE A 98 -2.79 -16.23 23.53
CA PHE A 98 -1.40 -16.72 23.64
C PHE A 98 -1.23 -18.11 23.02
N GLY A 99 -0.17 -18.29 22.22
CA GLY A 99 0.16 -19.59 21.62
C GLY A 99 -0.84 -20.07 20.56
N GLU A 100 -1.80 -19.24 20.19
CA GLU A 100 -2.70 -19.51 19.07
C GLU A 100 -2.12 -18.96 17.77
N ARG A 101 -2.66 -19.46 16.66
CA ARG A 101 -2.43 -18.86 15.34
C ARG A 101 -3.17 -17.53 15.28
N ALA A 102 -2.45 -16.47 14.93
CA ALA A 102 -3.02 -15.14 14.81
C ALA A 102 -2.83 -14.59 13.39
N PRO A 103 -3.75 -13.75 12.90
CA PRO A 103 -3.45 -12.90 11.75
C PRO A 103 -2.31 -11.93 12.10
N VAL A 104 -1.74 -11.30 11.09
CA VAL A 104 -0.66 -10.31 11.27
C VAL A 104 -1.16 -9.15 12.15
N LEU A 105 -0.46 -8.94 13.27
CA LEU A 105 -0.69 -7.83 14.20
C LEU A 105 0.49 -6.86 14.14
N PRO A 106 0.36 -5.76 13.37
CA PRO A 106 1.42 -4.76 13.29
C PRO A 106 1.55 -3.95 14.59
N VAL A 107 2.71 -3.31 14.77
CA VAL A 107 2.87 -2.28 15.82
C VAL A 107 1.84 -1.17 15.59
N GLY A 108 1.19 -0.72 16.65
CA GLY A 108 0.04 0.19 16.65
C GLY A 108 -1.31 -0.52 16.63
N ALA A 109 -1.37 -1.86 16.48
CA ALA A 109 -2.65 -2.56 16.57
C ALA A 109 -3.25 -2.41 17.99
N MET A 110 -4.48 -1.92 18.08
CA MET A 110 -5.27 -1.93 19.32
C MET A 110 -6.00 -3.27 19.41
N VAL A 111 -5.80 -4.01 20.49
CA VAL A 111 -6.21 -5.40 20.63
C VAL A 111 -6.91 -5.65 21.97
N CYS A 112 -7.69 -6.72 22.01
CA CYS A 112 -8.21 -7.30 23.25
C CYS A 112 -7.53 -8.66 23.48
N VAL A 113 -6.64 -8.77 24.47
CA VAL A 113 -6.08 -10.06 24.88
C VAL A 113 -7.15 -10.84 25.64
N ALA A 114 -7.55 -11.99 25.12
CA ALA A 114 -8.52 -12.86 25.75
C ALA A 114 -7.94 -13.43 27.05
N THR A 115 -8.44 -12.96 28.20
CA THR A 115 -8.20 -13.63 29.48
C THR A 115 -9.43 -14.44 29.84
N GLY A 116 -9.28 -15.52 30.62
CA GLY A 116 -10.42 -16.30 31.11
C GLY A 116 -11.30 -15.55 32.14
N SER A 117 -11.18 -14.24 32.24
CA SER A 117 -11.85 -13.32 33.15
C SER A 117 -12.18 -12.02 32.40
N ASP A 118 -11.56 -10.90 32.78
CA ASP A 118 -11.78 -9.59 32.15
C ASP A 118 -10.94 -9.43 30.86
N PRO A 119 -11.49 -8.80 29.81
CA PRO A 119 -10.74 -8.50 28.60
C PRO A 119 -9.55 -7.58 28.91
N LEU A 120 -8.40 -7.88 28.33
CA LEU A 120 -7.19 -7.08 28.47
C LEU A 120 -6.99 -6.20 27.24
N TYR A 121 -7.38 -4.95 27.32
CA TYR A 121 -7.17 -4.01 26.21
C TYR A 121 -5.71 -3.53 26.18
N ALA A 122 -5.12 -3.52 24.98
CA ALA A 122 -3.73 -3.12 24.80
C ALA A 122 -3.49 -2.49 23.43
N GLU A 123 -2.48 -1.63 23.35
CA GLU A 123 -1.88 -1.25 22.08
C GLU A 123 -0.57 -2.02 21.91
N ILE A 124 -0.35 -2.67 20.76
CA ILE A 124 0.92 -3.34 20.47
C ILE A 124 1.96 -2.27 20.18
N ILE A 125 2.97 -2.13 21.04
CA ILE A 125 3.97 -1.06 20.91
C ILE A 125 5.31 -1.54 20.37
N HIS A 126 5.58 -2.85 20.38
CA HIS A 126 6.80 -3.44 19.81
C HIS A 126 6.52 -4.85 19.32
N ARG A 127 7.24 -5.25 18.28
CA ARG A 127 7.13 -6.54 17.61
C ARG A 127 8.51 -6.99 17.16
N GLU A 128 8.80 -8.26 17.36
CA GLU A 128 10.03 -8.89 16.86
C GLU A 128 9.81 -10.37 16.51
N GLY A 129 10.71 -10.91 15.69
CA GLY A 129 10.80 -12.34 15.45
C GLY A 129 11.25 -13.07 16.71
N ALA A 130 10.67 -14.25 16.95
CA ALA A 130 10.95 -15.09 18.10
C ALA A 130 11.25 -16.54 17.66
N HIS A 131 12.16 -16.67 16.69
CA HIS A 131 12.55 -17.95 16.11
C HIS A 131 13.14 -18.86 17.21
N PRO A 132 12.72 -20.14 17.28
CA PRO A 132 13.08 -21.03 18.39
C PRO A 132 14.57 -21.38 18.47
N GLU A 133 15.32 -21.22 17.38
CA GLU A 133 16.78 -21.43 17.36
C GLU A 133 17.59 -20.22 17.85
N VAL A 134 16.95 -19.07 18.13
CA VAL A 134 17.63 -17.94 18.76
C VAL A 134 17.99 -18.31 20.20
N GLY A 135 19.29 -18.28 20.49
CA GLY A 135 19.83 -18.65 21.79
C GLY A 135 19.41 -17.67 22.90
N ALA A 136 19.31 -18.18 24.13
CA ALA A 136 18.89 -17.40 25.29
C ALA A 136 19.81 -16.19 25.60
N LEU A 137 21.06 -16.22 25.12
CA LEU A 137 22.04 -15.14 25.29
C LEU A 137 22.27 -14.33 24.01
N GLY A 138 21.43 -14.51 22.99
CA GLY A 138 21.47 -13.74 21.75
C GLY A 138 22.25 -14.38 20.61
N ASP A 139 22.79 -15.59 20.76
CA ASP A 139 23.45 -16.30 19.66
C ASP A 139 22.42 -16.69 18.58
N VAL A 140 22.63 -16.25 17.33
CA VAL A 140 21.71 -16.53 16.21
C VAL A 140 22.42 -17.40 15.17
N PRO A 141 21.83 -18.53 14.73
CA PRO A 141 22.32 -19.25 13.57
C PRO A 141 22.28 -18.36 12.33
N ALA A 142 23.33 -18.40 11.49
CA ALA A 142 23.44 -17.54 10.31
C ALA A 142 22.16 -17.54 9.46
N TRP A 143 21.58 -18.72 9.22
CA TRP A 143 20.39 -18.85 8.38
C TRP A 143 19.13 -18.19 8.94
N VAL A 144 19.04 -17.95 10.25
CA VAL A 144 17.86 -17.33 10.87
C VAL A 144 17.87 -15.82 10.64
N SER A 145 19.04 -15.19 10.63
CA SER A 145 19.20 -13.75 10.41
C SER A 145 18.85 -13.36 8.97
N GLY A 146 17.80 -12.55 8.78
CA GLY A 146 17.30 -12.14 7.48
C GLY A 146 16.46 -13.21 6.78
N ALA A 147 16.06 -14.28 7.47
CA ALA A 147 15.25 -15.35 6.89
C ALA A 147 13.83 -14.86 6.54
N PRO A 148 13.28 -15.22 5.38
CA PRO A 148 11.87 -14.95 5.07
C PRO A 148 10.95 -15.72 6.04
N ALA A 149 9.72 -15.22 6.24
CA ALA A 149 8.71 -15.96 6.99
C ALA A 149 8.47 -17.33 6.33
N GLY A 150 8.29 -18.37 7.14
CA GLY A 150 8.14 -19.75 6.67
C GLY A 150 9.44 -20.49 6.34
N ALA A 151 10.62 -19.87 6.46
CA ALA A 151 11.89 -20.59 6.28
C ALA A 151 12.00 -21.78 7.26
N GLU A 152 12.27 -22.97 6.75
CA GLU A 152 12.29 -24.21 7.54
C GLU A 152 13.71 -24.61 7.97
N SER A 153 14.71 -24.29 7.15
CA SER A 153 16.09 -24.72 7.34
C SER A 153 17.05 -23.86 6.49
N PRO A 154 18.38 -23.95 6.71
CA PRO A 154 19.37 -23.23 5.89
C PRO A 154 19.12 -23.37 4.39
N GLY A 155 19.03 -22.24 3.68
CA GLY A 155 18.86 -22.18 2.23
C GLY A 155 17.52 -22.70 1.69
N ARG A 156 16.57 -23.07 2.54
CA ARG A 156 15.29 -23.66 2.14
C ARG A 156 14.11 -22.75 2.50
N PRO A 157 13.62 -21.92 1.57
CA PRO A 157 12.38 -21.19 1.79
C PRO A 157 11.23 -22.19 1.99
N GLY A 158 10.25 -21.84 2.82
CA GLY A 158 9.04 -22.65 2.98
C GLY A 158 8.15 -22.57 1.74
N ASP A 159 7.50 -23.68 1.39
CA ASP A 159 6.58 -23.78 0.23
C ASP A 159 5.12 -23.43 0.62
N ASP A 160 4.89 -23.04 1.88
CA ASP A 160 3.56 -22.71 2.40
C ASP A 160 3.01 -21.42 1.76
N ALA A 161 1.83 -21.52 1.15
CA ALA A 161 1.09 -20.37 0.61
C ALA A 161 0.76 -19.31 1.67
N GLU A 162 0.63 -19.73 2.94
CA GLU A 162 0.48 -18.87 4.10
C GLU A 162 1.70 -19.02 5.02
N PRO A 163 2.80 -18.28 4.75
CA PRO A 163 4.02 -18.45 5.51
C PRO A 163 3.81 -18.07 6.97
N ARG A 164 4.48 -18.82 7.84
CA ARG A 164 4.35 -18.66 9.29
C ARG A 164 5.61 -18.09 9.89
N ARG A 165 5.46 -17.25 10.90
CA ARG A 165 6.56 -16.78 11.73
C ARG A 165 6.11 -16.68 13.17
N ARG A 166 6.95 -17.15 14.08
CA ARG A 166 6.74 -16.94 15.51
C ARG A 166 7.19 -15.53 15.88
N GLU A 167 6.31 -14.77 16.51
CA GLU A 167 6.56 -13.36 16.84
C GLU A 167 6.29 -13.09 18.32
N LEU A 168 7.10 -12.21 18.90
CA LEU A 168 6.90 -11.64 20.23
C LEU A 168 6.30 -10.24 20.08
N LEU A 169 5.15 -10.03 20.73
CA LEU A 169 4.43 -8.76 20.78
C LEU A 169 4.52 -8.19 22.19
N VAL A 170 4.86 -6.90 22.29
CA VAL A 170 4.86 -6.16 23.56
C VAL A 170 3.60 -5.30 23.62
N PRO A 171 2.60 -5.70 24.42
CA PRO A 171 1.42 -4.89 24.65
C PRO A 171 1.68 -3.78 25.68
N ASP A 172 1.22 -2.57 25.40
CA ASP A 172 1.01 -1.54 26.41
C ASP A 172 -0.38 -1.66 27.01
N LEU A 173 -0.44 -2.28 28.19
CA LEU A 173 -1.66 -2.53 28.96
C LEU A 173 -2.21 -1.28 29.66
N ASN A 174 -1.50 -0.14 29.57
CA ASN A 174 -1.90 1.12 30.18
C ASN A 174 -2.36 2.17 29.14
N ALA A 175 -2.34 1.82 27.85
CA ALA A 175 -2.69 2.73 26.77
C ALA A 175 -4.11 3.32 26.89
N PHE A 176 -5.04 2.61 27.56
CA PHE A 176 -6.45 3.01 27.72
C PHE A 176 -6.78 3.59 29.10
N GLY A 177 -5.76 3.98 29.87
CA GLY A 177 -5.91 4.66 31.14
C GLY A 177 -6.26 3.74 32.31
N PRO A 178 -6.26 4.29 33.53
CA PRO A 178 -6.32 3.51 34.77
C PRO A 178 -7.63 2.76 34.99
N ALA A 179 -8.72 3.17 34.34
CA ALA A 179 -10.02 2.51 34.46
C ALA A 179 -10.04 1.12 33.79
N LEU A 180 -9.20 0.92 32.77
CA LEU A 180 -9.11 -0.32 32.01
C LEU A 180 -7.79 -1.07 32.26
N SER A 181 -6.82 -0.43 32.92
CA SER A 181 -5.59 -1.05 33.39
C SER A 181 -5.83 -2.06 34.52
N LEU A 182 -5.07 -3.15 34.50
CA LEU A 182 -5.02 -4.08 35.62
C LEU A 182 -4.23 -3.52 36.81
N SER A 183 -4.65 -3.90 38.01
CA SER A 183 -3.81 -3.68 39.20
C SER A 183 -2.49 -4.48 39.09
N PRO A 184 -1.40 -4.03 39.73
CA PRO A 184 -0.12 -4.75 39.74
C PRO A 184 -0.25 -6.21 40.22
N ALA A 185 -1.13 -6.47 41.18
CA ALA A 185 -1.39 -7.82 41.68
C ALA A 185 -2.12 -8.71 40.65
N GLN A 186 -3.07 -8.16 39.89
CA GLN A 186 -3.71 -8.89 38.78
C GLN A 186 -2.70 -9.22 37.70
N LEU A 187 -1.91 -8.24 37.25
CA LEU A 187 -0.89 -8.44 36.23
C LEU A 187 0.16 -9.47 36.67
N HIS A 188 0.64 -9.39 37.91
CA HIS A 188 1.57 -10.37 38.47
C HIS A 188 1.00 -11.80 38.40
N ARG A 189 -0.27 -11.99 38.81
CA ARG A 189 -0.93 -13.30 38.73
C ARG A 189 -1.04 -13.84 37.31
N LEU A 190 -1.31 -12.99 36.31
CA LEU A 190 -1.37 -13.41 34.90
C LEU A 190 0.00 -13.89 34.40
N ARG A 191 1.07 -13.15 34.73
CA ARG A 191 2.45 -13.47 34.38
C ARG A 191 2.93 -14.77 35.02
N THR A 192 2.58 -15.02 36.28
CA THR A 192 2.88 -16.29 36.96
C THR A 192 2.21 -17.49 36.29
N ARG A 193 0.98 -17.31 35.78
CA ARG A 193 0.21 -18.39 35.14
C ARG A 193 0.71 -18.73 33.73
N ARG A 194 1.39 -17.81 33.04
CA ARG A 194 1.96 -17.98 31.68
C ARG A 194 0.97 -18.50 30.63
N ARG A 195 -0.33 -18.28 30.84
CA ARG A 195 -1.42 -18.80 29.99
C ARG A 195 -1.82 -17.84 28.88
N TRP A 196 -1.74 -16.53 29.13
CA TRP A 196 -2.24 -15.47 28.23
C TRP A 196 -1.17 -14.45 27.85
N ILE A 197 -0.15 -14.32 28.69
CA ILE A 197 1.06 -13.54 28.49
C ILE A 197 2.22 -14.35 29.09
N ASN A 198 3.43 -14.17 28.59
CA ASN A 198 4.62 -14.81 29.14
C ASN A 198 5.01 -14.19 30.50
N GLU A 199 6.12 -14.66 31.09
CA GLU A 199 6.59 -14.15 32.38
C GLU A 199 6.99 -12.67 32.35
N ASP A 200 7.41 -12.16 31.19
CA ASP A 200 7.77 -10.77 30.95
C ASP A 200 6.53 -9.87 30.74
N GLY A 201 5.36 -10.46 30.49
CA GLY A 201 4.13 -9.73 30.17
C GLY A 201 3.93 -9.47 28.67
N HIS A 202 4.61 -10.24 27.82
CA HIS A 202 4.52 -10.19 26.36
C HIS A 202 3.63 -11.31 25.82
N VAL A 203 3.14 -11.15 24.60
CA VAL A 203 2.34 -12.18 23.90
C VAL A 203 3.23 -12.82 22.83
N VAL A 204 3.31 -14.15 22.81
CA VAL A 204 4.01 -14.90 21.76
C VAL A 204 2.98 -15.64 20.93
N VAL A 205 2.99 -15.41 19.62
CA VAL A 205 2.01 -15.96 18.67
C VAL A 205 2.70 -16.54 17.44
N ASP A 206 2.06 -17.53 16.83
CA ASP A 206 2.43 -18.00 15.50
C ASP A 206 1.60 -17.22 14.48
N VAL A 207 2.24 -16.23 13.86
CA VAL A 207 1.60 -15.34 12.89
C VAL A 207 1.50 -16.05 11.55
N CYS A 208 0.29 -16.07 10.99
CA CYS A 208 0.02 -16.57 9.65
C CYS A 208 -0.12 -15.39 8.69
N TYR A 209 0.82 -15.28 7.75
CA TYR A 209 0.77 -14.28 6.71
C TYR A 209 -0.10 -14.77 5.56
N PRO A 210 -0.95 -13.92 4.95
CA PRO A 210 -1.84 -14.35 3.88
C PRO A 210 -1.11 -14.64 2.55
N SER A 211 0.15 -14.17 2.41
CA SER A 211 1.04 -14.52 1.30
C SER A 211 2.50 -14.20 1.64
N PRO A 212 3.49 -14.74 0.89
CA PRO A 212 4.90 -14.35 1.01
C PRO A 212 5.18 -12.86 0.78
N GLU A 213 4.39 -12.20 -0.06
CA GLU A 213 4.48 -10.75 -0.31
C GLU A 213 4.01 -9.99 0.92
N ALA A 214 2.91 -10.44 1.55
CA ALA A 214 2.41 -9.84 2.79
C ALA A 214 3.42 -9.97 3.93
N ALA A 215 4.20 -11.06 3.97
CA ALA A 215 5.28 -11.26 4.93
C ALA A 215 6.51 -10.36 4.72
N ARG A 216 6.67 -9.80 3.51
CA ARG A 216 7.78 -8.91 3.13
C ARG A 216 7.40 -7.42 3.16
N ARG A 217 6.14 -7.09 3.47
CA ARG A 217 5.70 -5.68 3.57
C ARG A 217 6.42 -4.97 4.71
N ASP A 218 6.73 -3.70 4.49
CA ASP A 218 7.24 -2.82 5.54
C ASP A 218 6.17 -2.57 6.62
N ASP A 219 6.62 -2.14 7.80
CA ASP A 219 5.76 -1.98 8.98
C ASP A 219 4.61 -0.98 8.74
N LEU A 220 4.84 0.11 8.00
CA LEU A 220 3.82 1.13 7.75
C LEU A 220 2.77 0.64 6.76
N SER A 221 3.18 -0.04 5.69
CA SER A 221 2.26 -0.69 4.75
C SER A 221 1.46 -1.82 5.40
N ALA A 222 2.08 -2.61 6.28
CA ALA A 222 1.41 -3.64 7.06
C ALA A 222 0.36 -3.02 8.01
N TYR A 223 0.70 -1.92 8.68
CA TYR A 223 -0.22 -1.18 9.53
C TYR A 223 -1.41 -0.58 8.77
N ALA A 224 -1.14 0.09 7.64
CA ALA A 224 -2.19 0.64 6.79
C ALA A 224 -3.15 -0.48 6.30
N ASN A 225 -2.60 -1.63 5.90
CA ASN A 225 -3.41 -2.76 5.50
C ASN A 225 -4.26 -3.30 6.66
N HIS A 226 -3.70 -3.39 7.87
CA HIS A 226 -4.44 -3.81 9.06
C HIS A 226 -5.61 -2.87 9.36
N LEU A 227 -5.40 -1.55 9.33
CA LEU A 227 -6.46 -0.56 9.54
C LEU A 227 -7.55 -0.62 8.45
N LEU A 228 -7.19 -0.85 7.19
CA LEU A 228 -8.18 -0.90 6.10
C LEU A 228 -8.97 -2.21 6.03
N THR A 229 -8.50 -3.27 6.72
CA THR A 229 -9.10 -4.61 6.68
C THR A 229 -9.64 -5.04 8.04
N THR A 230 -8.74 -5.31 8.99
CA THR A 230 -9.08 -5.89 10.31
C THR A 230 -9.68 -4.84 11.24
N ALA A 231 -9.10 -3.65 11.29
CA ALA A 231 -9.52 -2.55 12.16
C ALA A 231 -10.31 -1.46 11.41
N ARG A 232 -10.99 -1.84 10.31
CA ARG A 232 -11.68 -0.88 9.43
C ARG A 232 -12.78 -0.10 10.15
N GLU A 233 -13.52 -0.74 11.03
CA GLU A 233 -14.57 -0.07 11.82
C GLU A 233 -13.98 0.96 12.79
N GLN A 234 -12.79 0.72 13.33
CA GLN A 234 -12.08 1.69 14.16
C GLN A 234 -11.62 2.87 13.31
N LEU A 235 -11.00 2.59 12.17
CA LEU A 235 -10.51 3.62 11.22
C LEU A 235 -11.64 4.52 10.73
N LEU A 236 -12.80 3.96 10.39
CA LEU A 236 -13.94 4.71 9.83
C LEU A 236 -14.97 5.11 10.90
N SER A 237 -14.59 5.06 12.17
CA SER A 237 -15.45 5.51 13.26
C SER A 237 -15.69 7.02 13.15
N PRO A 238 -16.94 7.52 13.29
CA PRO A 238 -17.20 8.95 13.34
C PRO A 238 -16.74 9.61 14.65
N PHE A 239 -16.23 8.82 15.61
CA PHE A 239 -15.80 9.27 16.93
C PHE A 239 -14.32 9.68 16.99
N VAL A 240 -13.57 9.53 15.90
CA VAL A 240 -12.20 10.05 15.77
C VAL A 240 -12.20 11.59 15.71
N PRO A 241 -11.11 12.28 16.06
CA PRO A 241 -11.03 13.73 15.98
C PRO A 241 -11.36 14.26 14.58
N VAL A 242 -10.78 13.65 13.53
CA VAL A 242 -11.10 13.95 12.14
C VAL A 242 -11.18 12.68 11.31
N SER A 243 -12.28 12.49 10.59
CA SER A 243 -12.50 11.33 9.73
C SER A 243 -11.49 11.26 8.59
N LEU A 244 -10.93 10.07 8.33
CA LEU A 244 -10.01 9.87 7.20
C LEU A 244 -10.71 10.17 5.87
N ALA A 245 -11.97 9.75 5.73
CA ALA A 245 -12.77 10.01 4.55
C ALA A 245 -12.98 11.52 4.31
N ALA A 246 -13.11 12.31 5.37
CA ALA A 246 -13.19 13.77 5.27
C ALA A 246 -11.85 14.41 4.89
N LEU A 247 -10.73 13.86 5.38
CA LEU A 247 -9.39 14.35 5.04
C LEU A 247 -9.03 14.09 3.57
N VAL A 248 -9.41 12.93 3.03
CA VAL A 248 -9.15 12.58 1.62
C VAL A 248 -10.22 13.08 0.66
N GLY A 249 -11.41 13.41 1.17
CA GLY A 249 -12.54 13.88 0.36
C GLY A 249 -13.37 12.76 -0.29
N GLY A 250 -13.32 11.53 0.24
CA GLY A 250 -13.97 10.37 -0.35
C GLY A 250 -13.90 9.11 0.52
N THR A 251 -14.65 8.07 0.13
CA THR A 251 -14.72 6.78 0.85
C THR A 251 -14.19 5.59 0.02
N HIS A 252 -13.60 5.85 -1.15
CA HIS A 252 -13.00 4.81 -1.98
C HIS A 252 -11.74 4.23 -1.32
N ASP A 253 -11.55 2.91 -1.44
CA ASP A 253 -10.46 2.23 -0.74
C ASP A 253 -9.07 2.68 -1.18
N ASP A 254 -8.89 3.04 -2.45
CA ASP A 254 -7.60 3.53 -2.97
C ASP A 254 -7.27 4.93 -2.43
N ASP A 255 -8.26 5.83 -2.36
CA ASP A 255 -8.11 7.16 -1.78
C ASP A 255 -7.79 7.07 -0.29
N LEU A 256 -8.53 6.22 0.44
CA LEU A 256 -8.30 5.97 1.87
C LEU A 256 -6.90 5.39 2.10
N ARG A 257 -6.45 4.45 1.25
CA ARG A 257 -5.11 3.86 1.35
C ARG A 257 -4.02 4.88 1.07
N ALA A 258 -4.12 5.62 -0.02
CA ALA A 258 -3.14 6.65 -0.38
C ALA A 258 -3.07 7.73 0.70
N GLY A 259 -4.22 8.22 1.17
CA GLY A 259 -4.28 9.24 2.21
C GLY A 259 -3.76 8.76 3.56
N LEU A 260 -4.04 7.52 3.96
CA LEU A 260 -3.50 6.92 5.18
C LEU A 260 -1.98 6.79 5.12
N LEU A 261 -1.43 6.34 4.00
CA LEU A 261 0.02 6.25 3.80
C LEU A 261 0.67 7.64 3.82
N GLY A 262 0.04 8.66 3.23
CA GLY A 262 0.52 10.04 3.31
C GLY A 262 0.49 10.62 4.73
N LEU A 263 -0.53 10.27 5.53
CA LEU A 263 -0.58 10.66 6.94
C LEU A 263 0.53 9.98 7.75
N LEU A 264 0.76 8.68 7.53
CA LEU A 264 1.86 7.93 8.18
C LEU A 264 3.22 8.50 7.78
N ASP A 265 3.40 8.88 6.51
CA ASP A 265 4.61 9.56 6.04
C ASP A 265 4.80 10.93 6.70
N THR A 266 3.73 11.73 6.81
CA THR A 266 3.77 13.01 7.53
C THR A 266 4.20 12.84 8.99
N VAL A 267 3.58 11.89 9.70
CA VAL A 267 3.92 11.60 11.11
C VAL A 267 5.38 11.16 11.23
N ARG A 268 5.83 10.25 10.36
CA ARG A 268 7.24 9.80 10.30
C ARG A 268 8.20 10.97 10.08
N GLY A 269 7.91 11.83 9.10
CA GLY A 269 8.75 13.00 8.78
C GLY A 269 8.80 14.01 9.93
N VAL A 270 7.70 14.20 10.64
CA VAL A 270 7.66 15.06 11.83
C VAL A 270 8.52 14.50 12.97
N LEU A 271 8.42 13.19 13.26
CA LEU A 271 9.26 12.54 14.28
C LEU A 271 10.74 12.60 13.92
N ASN A 272 11.09 12.31 12.66
CA ASN A 272 12.47 12.32 12.17
C ASN A 272 13.09 13.73 12.14
N SER A 273 12.29 14.77 11.94
CA SER A 273 12.76 16.17 11.95
C SER A 273 12.82 16.81 13.34
N GLY A 274 12.33 16.12 14.39
CA GLY A 274 12.29 16.62 15.76
C GLY A 274 13.69 16.78 16.36
N ALA A 275 14.08 18.01 16.70
CA ALA A 275 15.38 18.28 17.32
C ALA A 275 15.50 17.73 18.75
N THR A 276 14.37 17.48 19.43
CA THR A 276 14.36 16.88 20.77
C THR A 276 14.33 15.35 20.73
N LEU A 277 14.13 14.77 19.54
CA LEU A 277 13.92 13.36 19.33
C LEU A 277 15.11 12.69 18.65
N ARG A 278 15.24 11.39 18.86
CA ARG A 278 16.13 10.50 18.13
C ARG A 278 15.34 9.26 17.74
N THR A 279 15.55 8.78 16.51
CA THR A 279 14.84 7.61 15.99
C THR A 279 15.76 6.41 15.78
N TRP A 280 15.21 5.22 16.03
CA TRP A 280 15.75 3.92 15.61
C TRP A 280 14.70 3.24 14.73
N GLY A 281 14.96 3.14 13.43
CA GLY A 281 13.94 2.77 12.46
C GLY A 281 12.72 3.70 12.57
N HIS A 282 11.58 3.14 12.98
CA HIS A 282 10.34 3.87 13.20
C HIS A 282 10.06 4.26 14.65
N TYR A 283 10.95 3.96 15.59
CA TYR A 283 10.78 4.25 17.01
C TYR A 283 11.43 5.57 17.39
N ALA A 284 10.64 6.51 17.90
CA ALA A 284 11.11 7.78 18.45
C ALA A 284 11.28 7.71 19.96
N MET A 285 12.38 8.30 20.44
CA MET A 285 12.70 8.49 21.85
C MET A 285 13.18 9.93 22.08
N THR A 286 13.00 10.45 23.29
CA THR A 286 13.58 11.76 23.61
C THR A 286 15.09 11.64 23.79
N ARG A 287 15.84 12.63 23.28
CA ARG A 287 17.30 12.70 23.49
C ARG A 287 17.66 12.79 24.97
N ALA A 288 16.79 13.43 25.77
CA ALA A 288 16.94 13.46 27.23
C ALA A 288 16.92 12.04 27.84
N SER A 289 15.94 11.20 27.46
CA SER A 289 15.85 9.83 27.98
C SER A 289 17.05 8.95 27.59
N LEU A 290 17.59 9.15 26.37
CA LEU A 290 18.80 8.46 25.93
C LEU A 290 20.03 8.93 26.72
N ALA A 291 20.17 10.24 26.93
CA ALA A 291 21.26 10.81 27.72
C ALA A 291 21.17 10.43 29.20
N ASP A 292 19.97 10.29 29.76
CA ASP A 292 19.75 9.77 31.11
C ASP A 292 20.18 8.30 31.19
N CYS A 293 19.74 7.46 30.24
CA CYS A 293 20.12 6.06 30.16
C CYS A 293 21.64 5.87 30.04
N TRP A 294 22.31 6.72 29.25
CA TRP A 294 23.76 6.65 29.07
C TRP A 294 24.55 7.01 30.33
N ARG A 295 23.98 7.85 31.20
CA ARG A 295 24.55 8.25 32.49
C ARG A 295 24.20 7.29 33.62
N ASP A 296 23.21 6.42 33.43
CA ASP A 296 22.82 5.42 34.41
C ASP A 296 23.93 4.37 34.57
N THR A 297 24.21 4.02 35.82
CA THR A 297 25.18 2.99 36.24
C THR A 297 24.50 1.72 36.75
N GLY A 298 23.17 1.72 36.80
CA GLY A 298 22.35 0.54 37.09
C GLY A 298 22.24 -0.43 35.91
N PRO A 299 21.46 -1.51 36.07
CA PRO A 299 21.25 -2.51 35.03
C PRO A 299 20.74 -1.88 33.73
N LEU A 300 21.28 -2.31 32.60
CA LEU A 300 20.99 -1.78 31.25
C LEU A 300 21.32 -0.28 31.08
N GLY A 301 22.09 0.30 32.00
CA GLY A 301 22.65 1.64 31.89
C GLY A 301 23.84 1.72 30.92
N GLY A 302 24.52 2.86 30.90
CA GLY A 302 25.60 3.13 29.93
C GLY A 302 26.74 2.11 29.96
N ASP A 303 27.12 1.60 31.13
CA ASP A 303 28.19 0.60 31.26
C ASP A 303 27.82 -0.75 30.63
N ASP A 304 26.58 -1.20 30.81
CA ASP A 304 26.06 -2.41 30.19
C ASP A 304 25.93 -2.25 28.67
N LEU A 305 25.48 -1.09 28.19
CA LEU A 305 25.39 -0.81 26.75
C LEU A 305 26.77 -0.74 26.07
N ARG A 306 27.77 -0.14 26.74
CA ARG A 306 29.18 -0.20 26.28
C ARG A 306 29.71 -1.63 26.27
N SER A 307 29.39 -2.40 27.31
CA SER A 307 29.79 -3.82 27.40
C SER A 307 29.11 -4.66 26.31
N LEU A 308 27.87 -4.35 25.94
CA LEU A 308 27.18 -4.96 24.81
C LEU A 308 27.92 -4.68 23.49
N ALA A 309 28.25 -3.41 23.23
CA ALA A 309 28.97 -3.03 22.03
C ALA A 309 30.34 -3.69 21.94
N ALA A 310 31.11 -3.68 23.02
CA ALA A 310 32.38 -4.41 23.08
C ALA A 310 32.17 -5.93 22.86
N ALA A 311 31.12 -6.53 23.42
CA ALA A 311 30.84 -7.94 23.18
C ALA A 311 30.54 -8.24 21.70
N VAL A 312 29.82 -7.35 21.00
CA VAL A 312 29.55 -7.47 19.57
C VAL A 312 30.82 -7.25 18.75
N GLU A 313 31.62 -6.23 19.09
CA GLU A 313 32.90 -5.91 18.43
C GLU A 313 33.88 -7.08 18.50
N TYR A 314 34.07 -7.65 19.69
CA TYR A 314 35.02 -8.74 19.89
C TYR A 314 34.43 -10.12 19.59
N ALA A 315 33.15 -10.24 19.20
CA ALA A 315 32.49 -11.52 18.95
C ALA A 315 33.20 -12.36 17.87
N ALA A 316 33.71 -11.71 16.82
CA ALA A 316 34.42 -12.37 15.73
C ALA A 316 35.90 -12.67 16.04
N THR A 317 36.40 -12.30 17.23
CA THR A 317 37.82 -12.44 17.59
C THR A 317 38.18 -13.92 17.72
N PRO A 318 39.18 -14.42 16.96
CA PRO A 318 39.55 -15.82 17.03
C PRO A 318 40.09 -16.19 18.42
N GLY A 319 39.60 -17.28 19.00
CA GLY A 319 40.21 -17.85 20.20
C GLY A 319 41.65 -18.27 19.91
N ARG A 320 42.62 -17.86 20.75
CA ARG A 320 44.04 -18.25 20.62
C ARG A 320 44.19 -19.78 20.68
N ARG A 321 44.31 -20.44 19.53
CA ARG A 321 44.81 -21.83 19.48
C ARG A 321 46.34 -21.80 19.55
N ARG A 322 46.93 -22.61 20.45
CA ARG A 322 48.39 -22.71 20.61
C ARG A 322 49.12 -23.24 19.36
N TYR A 323 48.43 -23.94 18.46
CA TYR A 323 48.95 -24.42 17.17
C TYR A 323 47.80 -24.55 16.16
N GLY A 324 47.77 -23.73 15.11
CA GLY A 324 46.81 -23.82 13.99
C GLY A 324 46.35 -22.46 13.46
N LEU A 325 46.06 -22.38 12.15
CA LEU A 325 45.46 -21.21 11.51
C LEU A 325 44.12 -20.87 12.17
N THR A 326 43.95 -19.63 12.59
CA THR A 326 42.68 -19.09 13.12
C THR A 326 41.70 -18.93 11.96
N THR A 327 40.69 -19.79 11.89
CA THR A 327 39.59 -19.63 10.93
C THR A 327 38.77 -18.40 11.31
N PRO A 328 38.51 -17.45 10.39
CA PRO A 328 37.61 -16.33 10.64
C PRO A 328 36.23 -16.88 11.05
N VAL A 329 35.67 -16.35 12.14
CA VAL A 329 34.32 -16.71 12.60
C VAL A 329 33.40 -15.51 12.33
N THR A 330 32.27 -15.77 11.67
CA THR A 330 31.17 -14.80 11.59
C THR A 330 30.20 -15.10 12.72
N VAL A 331 29.83 -14.09 13.50
CA VAL A 331 28.90 -14.22 14.64
C VAL A 331 27.71 -13.30 14.41
N TYR A 332 26.51 -13.81 14.71
CA TYR A 332 25.26 -13.07 14.65
C TYR A 332 24.68 -12.96 16.06
N THR A 333 24.43 -11.73 16.52
CA THR A 333 23.99 -11.43 17.89
C THR A 333 22.65 -10.71 17.88
N ALA A 334 21.59 -11.36 18.38
CA ALA A 334 20.29 -10.76 18.62
C ALA A 334 20.29 -9.93 19.92
N VAL A 335 19.90 -8.67 19.82
CA VAL A 335 19.93 -7.70 20.93
C VAL A 335 19.00 -8.09 22.07
N GLY A 336 17.73 -8.38 21.79
CA GLY A 336 16.70 -8.62 22.80
C GLY A 336 17.04 -9.75 23.79
N PRO A 337 17.35 -10.97 23.32
CA PRO A 337 17.84 -12.04 24.20
C PRO A 337 19.16 -11.71 24.88
N ARG A 338 20.10 -11.04 24.19
CA ARG A 338 21.39 -10.65 24.76
C ARG A 338 21.25 -9.76 26.00
N LEU A 339 20.24 -8.87 26.03
CA LEU A 339 19.99 -8.00 27.17
C LEU A 339 19.65 -8.77 28.46
N ARG A 340 19.13 -10.00 28.37
CA ARG A 340 18.86 -10.85 29.53
C ARG A 340 20.12 -11.34 30.23
N GLY A 341 21.27 -11.28 29.55
CA GLY A 341 22.57 -11.64 30.10
C GLY A 341 23.13 -10.64 31.12
N PHE A 342 22.58 -9.43 31.20
CA PHE A 342 23.04 -8.41 32.14
C PHE A 342 22.47 -8.61 33.56
N PRO A 343 23.31 -8.56 34.60
CA PRO A 343 22.85 -8.70 35.98
C PRO A 343 21.78 -7.67 36.35
N GLY A 344 20.63 -8.14 36.83
CA GLY A 344 19.53 -7.27 37.27
C GLY A 344 18.60 -6.78 36.14
N ALA A 345 18.85 -7.15 34.87
CA ALA A 345 18.04 -6.71 33.74
C ALA A 345 16.59 -7.26 33.76
N THR A 346 16.33 -8.40 34.43
CA THR A 346 15.06 -9.12 34.38
C THR A 346 13.84 -8.25 34.71
N GLU A 347 13.93 -7.32 35.67
CA GLU A 347 12.80 -6.46 36.03
C GLU A 347 12.57 -5.33 35.02
N LEU A 348 13.63 -4.83 34.38
CA LEU A 348 13.56 -3.77 33.37
C LEU A 348 13.05 -4.27 32.01
N LEU A 349 13.26 -5.55 31.72
CA LEU A 349 12.80 -6.22 30.50
C LEU A 349 11.32 -6.64 30.56
N ARG A 350 10.58 -6.19 31.58
CA ARG A 350 9.16 -6.51 31.77
C ARG A 350 8.26 -5.52 31.05
N GLY A 351 7.19 -6.04 30.45
CA GLY A 351 6.17 -5.26 29.75
C GLY A 351 6.81 -4.33 28.73
N VAL A 352 6.36 -3.07 28.74
CA VAL A 352 6.84 -2.04 27.82
C VAL A 352 8.32 -1.66 27.99
N GLY A 353 8.93 -1.96 29.14
CA GLY A 353 10.34 -1.71 29.40
C GLY A 353 11.27 -2.50 28.47
N TYR A 354 10.82 -3.66 27.98
CA TYR A 354 11.54 -4.44 26.98
C TYR A 354 11.78 -3.66 25.68
N ALA A 355 10.74 -3.03 25.13
CA ALA A 355 10.83 -2.23 23.92
C ALA A 355 11.81 -1.05 24.11
N ALA A 356 11.74 -0.39 25.28
CA ALA A 356 12.68 0.68 25.62
C ALA A 356 14.14 0.18 25.64
N ALA A 357 14.40 -0.95 26.30
CA ALA A 357 15.73 -1.51 26.39
C ALA A 357 16.29 -1.91 25.01
N VAL A 358 15.49 -2.59 24.18
CA VAL A 358 15.87 -3.01 22.83
C VAL A 358 16.18 -1.83 21.92
N CYS A 359 15.31 -0.81 21.88
CA CYS A 359 15.55 0.38 21.06
C CYS A 359 16.78 1.15 21.53
N ARG A 360 16.96 1.34 22.84
CA ARG A 360 18.13 2.05 23.40
C ARG A 360 19.43 1.31 23.11
N ALA A 361 19.42 -0.03 23.25
CA ALA A 361 20.58 -0.85 22.96
C ALA A 361 21.00 -0.77 21.48
N ASN A 362 20.03 -0.82 20.56
CA ASN A 362 20.33 -0.65 19.14
C ASN A 362 20.81 0.77 18.80
N VAL A 363 20.25 1.82 19.41
CA VAL A 363 20.77 3.19 19.25
C VAL A 363 22.20 3.30 19.75
N ALA A 364 22.51 2.74 20.93
CA ALA A 364 23.86 2.75 21.48
C ALA A 364 24.84 2.00 20.58
N LEU A 365 24.46 0.83 20.05
CA LEU A 365 25.27 0.10 19.08
C LEU A 365 25.49 0.92 17.81
N ALA A 366 24.44 1.52 17.26
CA ALA A 366 24.54 2.35 16.07
C ALA A 366 25.45 3.57 16.27
N ASP A 367 25.32 4.27 17.40
CA ASP A 367 26.13 5.44 17.71
C ASP A 367 27.61 5.06 17.91
N ILE A 368 27.91 3.92 18.56
CA ILE A 368 29.29 3.41 18.71
C ILE A 368 29.85 2.98 17.35
N VAL A 369 29.10 2.22 16.56
CA VAL A 369 29.53 1.77 15.23
C VAL A 369 29.80 2.99 14.32
N GLN A 370 28.97 4.02 14.37
CA GLN A 370 29.19 5.24 13.58
C GLN A 370 30.33 6.12 14.12
N GLY A 371 30.56 6.13 15.43
CA GLY A 371 31.55 7.01 16.08
C GLY A 371 32.97 6.44 16.12
N ASP A 372 33.09 5.12 16.37
CA ASP A 372 34.35 4.46 16.72
C ASP A 372 34.89 3.59 15.56
N SER A 373 34.26 3.59 14.40
CA SER A 373 34.63 2.76 13.25
C SER A 373 34.54 3.51 11.91
N ASP A 374 35.27 3.03 10.90
CA ASP A 374 35.12 3.50 9.52
C ASP A 374 34.15 2.60 8.76
N GLN A 375 32.91 3.05 8.57
CA GLN A 375 31.84 2.27 7.92
C GLN A 375 31.66 0.86 8.52
N GLY A 376 31.70 0.77 9.85
CA GLY A 376 31.56 -0.49 10.59
C GLY A 376 32.87 -1.25 10.81
N LEU A 377 33.99 -0.83 10.23
CA LEU A 377 35.30 -1.48 10.40
C LEU A 377 36.06 -0.89 11.59
N PHE A 378 36.31 -1.73 12.60
CA PHE A 378 37.02 -1.36 13.83
C PHE A 378 38.54 -1.60 13.70
N GLU A 379 39.33 -0.97 14.57
CA GLU A 379 40.80 -1.11 14.61
C GLU A 379 41.26 -2.55 14.82
N ASN A 380 40.44 -3.37 15.48
CA ASN A 380 40.72 -4.78 15.72
C ASN A 380 40.56 -5.66 14.44
N GLY A 381 40.17 -5.07 13.31
CA GLY A 381 39.98 -5.74 12.03
C GLY A 381 38.61 -6.41 11.84
N SER A 382 37.71 -6.32 12.82
CA SER A 382 36.33 -6.79 12.71
C SER A 382 35.45 -5.72 12.07
N ARG A 383 34.52 -6.16 11.23
CA ARG A 383 33.42 -5.37 10.70
C ARG A 383 32.13 -5.75 11.42
N ILE A 384 31.44 -4.72 11.91
CA ILE A 384 30.13 -4.83 12.55
C ILE A 384 29.11 -4.15 11.64
N ALA A 385 28.02 -4.85 11.33
CA ALA A 385 26.89 -4.31 10.59
C ALA A 385 25.56 -4.92 11.05
N LEU A 386 24.47 -4.19 10.90
CA LEU A 386 23.13 -4.69 11.10
C LEU A 386 22.78 -5.69 9.99
N ASP A 387 22.27 -6.86 10.37
CA ASP A 387 21.91 -7.90 9.41
C ASP A 387 20.39 -8.09 9.31
N ASP A 388 19.68 -7.98 10.43
CA ASP A 388 18.23 -8.12 10.52
C ASP A 388 17.69 -7.10 11.54
N THR A 389 16.60 -6.40 11.23
CA THR A 389 15.95 -5.43 12.14
C THR A 389 14.87 -6.07 13.02
N LEU A 390 14.35 -7.23 12.63
CA LEU A 390 13.15 -7.84 13.20
C LEU A 390 13.49 -8.98 14.17
N GLU A 391 14.35 -9.91 13.78
CA GLU A 391 14.58 -11.12 14.56
C GLU A 391 15.26 -10.81 15.90
N GLY A 392 14.69 -11.29 17.01
CA GLY A 392 15.24 -11.11 18.36
C GLY A 392 15.51 -9.65 18.75
N GLY A 393 14.76 -8.68 18.21
CA GLY A 393 14.91 -7.26 18.50
C GLY A 393 16.07 -6.58 17.74
N GLY A 394 16.58 -7.22 16.69
CA GLY A 394 17.66 -6.74 15.84
C GLY A 394 18.91 -7.61 15.97
N VAL A 395 19.45 -8.07 14.84
CA VAL A 395 20.62 -8.93 14.75
C VAL A 395 21.80 -8.17 14.17
N TRP A 396 22.89 -8.12 14.93
CA TRP A 396 24.16 -7.54 14.52
C TRP A 396 25.13 -8.64 14.10
N ARG A 397 25.75 -8.47 12.94
CA ARG A 397 26.74 -9.36 12.36
C ARG A 397 28.14 -8.81 12.62
N SER A 398 28.99 -9.63 13.20
CA SER A 398 30.42 -9.36 13.40
C SER A 398 31.25 -10.38 12.63
N HIS A 399 32.18 -9.92 11.80
CA HIS A 399 33.08 -10.80 11.04
C HIS A 399 34.38 -10.09 10.68
N HIS A 400 35.37 -10.83 10.18
CA HIS A 400 36.54 -10.22 9.53
C HIS A 400 36.26 -10.14 8.03
N PRO A 401 36.21 -8.93 7.42
CA PRO A 401 35.91 -8.79 6.01
C PRO A 401 37.06 -9.34 5.14
N GLY A 402 36.71 -9.88 3.97
CA GLY A 402 37.70 -10.26 2.96
C GLY A 402 38.06 -9.10 2.03
N ASP A 403 39.16 -9.22 1.28
CA ASP A 403 39.69 -8.18 0.38
C ASP A 403 38.69 -7.68 -0.68
N ALA A 404 37.66 -8.47 -0.99
CA ALA A 404 36.63 -8.16 -2.00
C ALA A 404 35.32 -7.57 -1.43
N GLU A 405 35.21 -7.39 -0.10
CA GLU A 405 33.97 -6.94 0.53
C GLU A 405 33.84 -5.41 0.50
N ALA A 406 33.02 -4.91 -0.43
CA ALA A 406 32.76 -3.47 -0.59
C ALA A 406 32.21 -2.82 0.70
N PRO A 407 32.65 -1.59 1.02
CA PRO A 407 32.08 -0.83 2.13
C PRO A 407 30.63 -0.43 1.81
N GLY A 408 29.76 -0.47 2.82
CA GLY A 408 28.37 -0.05 2.75
C GLY A 408 27.93 0.52 4.09
N ASP A 409 26.75 1.14 4.14
CA ASP A 409 26.21 1.67 5.39
C ASP A 409 25.98 0.53 6.40
N PRO A 410 26.69 0.52 7.55
CA PRO A 410 26.59 -0.57 8.54
C PRO A 410 25.24 -0.62 9.23
N LEU A 411 24.38 0.40 9.10
CA LEU A 411 23.05 0.41 9.71
C LEU A 411 21.95 -0.06 8.77
N THR A 412 22.25 -0.30 7.49
CA THR A 412 21.29 -0.88 6.55
C THR A 412 21.27 -2.40 6.72
N PRO A 413 20.13 -3.02 7.06
CA PRO A 413 20.04 -4.47 7.28
C PRO A 413 20.38 -5.24 6.00
N ALA A 414 21.40 -6.08 6.06
CA ALA A 414 21.97 -6.70 4.87
C ALA A 414 21.45 -8.11 4.57
N GLY A 415 20.79 -8.79 5.52
CA GLY A 415 20.27 -10.15 5.36
C GLY A 415 21.32 -11.18 4.90
N ARG A 416 22.59 -10.96 5.23
CA ARG A 416 23.73 -11.78 4.79
C ARG A 416 23.70 -13.16 5.44
N GLY A 417 23.13 -13.27 6.64
CA GLY A 417 22.90 -14.54 7.32
C GLY A 417 22.19 -15.54 6.42
N TRP A 418 20.93 -15.27 6.09
CA TRP A 418 20.14 -16.08 5.18
C TRP A 418 20.78 -16.24 3.81
N THR A 419 21.23 -15.13 3.21
CA THR A 419 21.82 -15.13 1.86
C THR A 419 23.04 -16.05 1.75
N SER A 420 23.86 -16.14 2.81
CA SER A 420 25.03 -17.03 2.84
C SER A 420 24.70 -18.52 2.85
N THR A 421 23.44 -18.86 3.16
CA THR A 421 22.96 -20.25 3.19
C THR A 421 22.24 -20.67 1.93
N LEU A 422 21.93 -19.72 1.05
CA LEU A 422 21.44 -20.02 -0.28
C LEU A 422 22.54 -20.73 -1.07
N PRO A 423 22.20 -21.73 -1.90
CA PRO A 423 23.16 -22.35 -2.79
C PRO A 423 23.88 -21.26 -3.58
N ALA A 424 25.22 -21.35 -3.68
CA ALA A 424 25.96 -20.49 -4.60
C ALA A 424 25.28 -20.59 -5.97
N PRO A 425 25.01 -19.46 -6.65
CA PRO A 425 24.37 -19.50 -7.96
C PRO A 425 25.19 -20.42 -8.85
N SER A 426 24.61 -21.58 -9.17
CA SER A 426 25.26 -22.54 -10.04
C SER A 426 25.38 -21.87 -11.40
N GLU A 427 26.59 -21.83 -11.96
CA GLU A 427 26.82 -21.61 -13.39
C GLU A 427 26.19 -22.79 -14.15
N HIS A 428 24.86 -22.88 -14.14
CA HIS A 428 24.14 -23.61 -15.15
C HIS A 428 24.23 -22.74 -16.39
N GLU A 429 24.92 -23.25 -17.42
CA GLU A 429 24.78 -22.73 -18.78
C GLU A 429 23.28 -22.50 -19.03
N PRO A 430 22.83 -21.26 -19.28
CA PRO A 430 21.42 -21.00 -19.43
C PRO A 430 20.93 -21.72 -20.69
N GLU A 431 19.98 -22.65 -20.51
CA GLU A 431 19.00 -22.93 -21.56
C GLU A 431 18.42 -21.58 -21.96
N ALA A 432 18.66 -21.16 -23.20
CA ALA A 432 18.38 -19.80 -23.67
C ALA A 432 16.95 -19.36 -23.24
N GLU A 433 16.89 -18.44 -22.28
CA GLU A 433 15.64 -17.80 -21.90
C GLU A 433 15.14 -17.01 -23.10
N LEU A 434 13.95 -17.37 -23.58
CA LEU A 434 13.32 -16.65 -24.67
C LEU A 434 12.74 -15.34 -24.11
N ASP A 435 12.99 -14.24 -24.81
CA ASP A 435 12.25 -13.00 -24.59
C ASP A 435 10.75 -13.23 -24.92
N PRO A 436 9.82 -12.54 -24.23
CA PRO A 436 8.40 -12.63 -24.55
C PRO A 436 8.11 -11.94 -25.89
N VAL A 437 7.52 -12.66 -26.84
CA VAL A 437 7.36 -12.18 -28.23
C VAL A 437 5.91 -11.85 -28.61
N ASP A 438 4.91 -12.29 -27.83
CA ASP A 438 3.48 -12.26 -28.19
C ASP A 438 3.19 -12.82 -29.60
N LEU A 439 2.61 -14.02 -29.70
CA LEU A 439 2.19 -14.51 -31.03
C LEU A 439 1.01 -13.68 -31.57
N PRO A 440 1.05 -13.21 -32.84
CA PRO A 440 -0.12 -12.61 -33.48
C PRO A 440 -1.25 -13.65 -33.58
N LEU A 441 -2.46 -13.26 -33.20
CA LEU A 441 -3.63 -14.14 -33.25
C LEU A 441 -4.25 -14.23 -34.65
N ALA A 442 -4.82 -15.40 -34.95
CA ALA A 442 -5.64 -15.65 -36.14
C ALA A 442 -6.98 -14.86 -36.17
N ASP A 443 -7.36 -14.21 -35.06
CA ASP A 443 -8.64 -13.50 -34.87
C ASP A 443 -8.55 -11.98 -35.00
N ASP A 444 -7.39 -11.38 -35.32
CA ASP A 444 -7.36 -9.93 -35.58
C ASP A 444 -8.21 -9.53 -36.79
N ALA A 445 -8.42 -10.48 -37.71
CA ALA A 445 -9.30 -10.31 -38.87
C ALA A 445 -10.80 -10.29 -38.51
N SER A 446 -11.21 -10.86 -37.36
CA SER A 446 -12.63 -10.94 -36.94
C SER A 446 -13.11 -9.72 -36.15
N LEU A 447 -12.20 -8.82 -35.76
CA LEU A 447 -12.52 -7.53 -35.11
C LEU A 447 -12.87 -6.40 -36.10
N GLY A 448 -12.93 -6.70 -37.41
CA GLY A 448 -13.79 -6.04 -38.41
C GLY A 448 -13.42 -4.64 -38.93
N ILE A 449 -13.88 -4.33 -40.15
CA ILE A 449 -13.73 -3.04 -40.86
C ILE A 449 -14.80 -2.00 -40.40
N GLY A 450 -15.57 -2.33 -39.37
CA GLY A 450 -16.71 -1.54 -38.87
C GLY A 450 -18.07 -2.06 -39.38
N GLU A 451 -19.08 -1.95 -38.54
CA GLU A 451 -20.48 -2.29 -38.81
C GLU A 451 -21.15 -1.17 -39.62
N LEU A 452 -21.63 -1.48 -40.82
CA LEU A 452 -22.43 -0.53 -41.60
C LEU A 452 -23.82 -0.38 -40.98
N LEU A 453 -24.15 0.83 -40.52
CA LEU A 453 -25.46 1.12 -39.95
C LEU A 453 -26.47 1.56 -41.00
N ARG A 454 -26.01 2.37 -41.97
CA ARG A 454 -26.86 2.95 -43.01
C ARG A 454 -26.02 3.30 -44.23
N ASN A 455 -26.57 3.01 -45.40
CA ASN A 455 -26.05 3.47 -46.68
C ASN A 455 -27.25 3.86 -47.54
N ASP A 456 -27.47 5.16 -47.67
CA ASP A 456 -28.55 5.73 -48.47
C ASP A 456 -27.98 6.73 -49.49
N PRO A 457 -28.79 7.21 -50.45
CA PRO A 457 -28.28 8.11 -51.49
C PRO A 457 -27.70 9.44 -51.00
N GLN A 458 -27.88 9.80 -49.72
CA GLN A 458 -27.38 11.05 -49.13
C GLN A 458 -26.15 10.82 -48.27
N GLU A 459 -26.09 9.73 -47.49
CA GLU A 459 -24.95 9.46 -46.59
C GLU A 459 -24.68 7.97 -46.34
N THR A 460 -23.41 7.69 -46.04
CA THR A 460 -22.94 6.42 -45.48
C THR A 460 -22.61 6.62 -43.99
N VAL A 461 -23.20 5.79 -43.13
CA VAL A 461 -22.98 5.78 -41.68
C VAL A 461 -22.52 4.39 -41.23
N TRP A 462 -21.40 4.34 -40.52
CA TRP A 462 -20.84 3.09 -40.00
C TRP A 462 -20.30 3.30 -38.59
N ARG A 463 -20.20 2.20 -37.85
CA ARG A 463 -19.62 2.17 -36.51
C ARG A 463 -18.38 1.30 -36.49
N ALA A 464 -17.31 1.79 -35.88
CA ALA A 464 -16.08 1.03 -35.75
C ALA A 464 -15.49 1.23 -34.35
N PRO A 465 -14.94 0.17 -33.73
CA PRO A 465 -14.15 0.33 -32.53
C PRO A 465 -12.80 0.95 -32.88
N LEU A 466 -12.36 1.90 -32.06
CA LEU A 466 -11.02 2.45 -32.17
C LEU A 466 -10.00 1.41 -31.70
N ARG A 467 -9.01 1.07 -32.53
CA ARG A 467 -7.99 0.08 -32.19
C ARG A 467 -6.74 0.77 -31.65
N LEU A 468 -5.92 0.06 -30.87
CA LEU A 468 -4.61 0.54 -30.43
C LEU A 468 -3.71 0.90 -31.61
N ALA A 469 -3.75 0.09 -32.68
CA ALA A 469 -3.03 0.36 -33.92
C ALA A 469 -3.40 1.69 -34.57
N HIS A 470 -4.67 2.10 -34.45
CA HIS A 470 -5.19 3.37 -34.95
C HIS A 470 -4.65 4.53 -34.11
N LEU A 471 -4.65 4.37 -32.79
CA LEU A 471 -4.22 5.38 -31.82
C LEU A 471 -2.72 5.71 -31.96
N PHE A 472 -1.85 4.70 -31.95
CA PHE A 472 -0.41 4.94 -32.05
C PHE A 472 0.00 5.28 -33.49
N GLY A 473 -0.66 4.68 -34.49
CA GLY A 473 -0.32 4.86 -35.90
C GLY A 473 -0.94 6.11 -36.53
N GLY A 474 -1.84 6.81 -35.84
CA GLY A 474 -2.52 8.00 -36.36
C GLY A 474 -3.33 7.73 -37.63
N TRP A 475 -4.00 6.58 -37.71
CA TRP A 475 -4.79 6.19 -38.88
C TRP A 475 -6.14 5.58 -38.50
N LEU A 476 -7.08 5.54 -39.44
CA LEU A 476 -8.40 4.92 -39.27
C LEU A 476 -8.84 4.19 -40.55
N PRO A 477 -9.29 2.94 -40.49
CA PRO A 477 -9.80 2.25 -41.67
C PRO A 477 -11.09 2.90 -42.17
N LEU A 478 -11.20 3.03 -43.48
CA LEU A 478 -12.42 3.48 -44.15
C LEU A 478 -13.30 2.28 -44.50
N HIS A 479 -14.61 2.46 -44.37
CA HIS A 479 -15.56 1.50 -44.89
C HIS A 479 -15.45 1.43 -46.44
N PRO A 480 -15.54 0.24 -47.07
CA PRO A 480 -15.35 0.10 -48.52
C PRO A 480 -16.20 1.05 -49.38
N TYR A 481 -17.47 1.26 -49.01
CA TYR A 481 -18.35 2.21 -49.70
C TYR A 481 -17.87 3.67 -49.66
N VAL A 482 -17.23 4.09 -48.56
CA VAL A 482 -16.69 5.44 -48.41
C VAL A 482 -15.38 5.58 -49.17
N ALA A 483 -14.52 4.54 -49.14
CA ALA A 483 -13.31 4.50 -49.95
C ALA A 483 -13.62 4.57 -51.46
N GLU A 484 -14.66 3.86 -51.91
CA GLU A 484 -15.14 3.94 -53.29
C GLU A 484 -15.70 5.33 -53.64
N ASP A 485 -16.50 5.94 -52.77
CA ASP A 485 -17.09 7.28 -52.99
C ASP A 485 -16.00 8.36 -53.11
N LEU A 486 -15.07 8.39 -52.15
CA LEU A 486 -13.95 9.32 -52.15
C LEU A 486 -13.02 9.12 -53.35
N GLY A 487 -12.80 7.86 -53.75
CA GLY A 487 -11.95 7.50 -54.88
C GLY A 487 -12.54 7.92 -56.23
N ARG A 488 -13.86 7.78 -56.41
CA ARG A 488 -14.57 8.21 -57.63
C ARG A 488 -14.56 9.73 -57.80
N SER A 489 -14.61 10.48 -56.70
CA SER A 489 -14.76 11.94 -56.72
C SER A 489 -13.45 12.71 -56.65
N ASN A 490 -12.39 12.18 -56.00
CA ASN A 490 -11.24 13.00 -55.58
C ASN A 490 -9.85 12.36 -55.82
N GLY A 491 -9.75 11.22 -56.51
CA GLY A 491 -8.48 10.57 -56.84
C GLY A 491 -7.96 9.60 -55.75
N ALA A 492 -6.70 9.16 -55.87
CA ALA A 492 -6.14 8.08 -55.04
C ALA A 492 -5.71 8.51 -53.62
N SER A 493 -5.53 9.82 -53.38
CA SER A 493 -5.09 10.35 -52.07
C SER A 493 -5.71 11.70 -51.71
N PRO A 494 -7.04 11.82 -51.60
CA PRO A 494 -7.65 13.12 -51.33
C PRO A 494 -7.46 13.57 -49.88
N THR A 495 -7.33 14.88 -49.69
CA THR A 495 -7.42 15.50 -48.36
C THR A 495 -8.89 15.52 -47.93
N VAL A 496 -9.15 14.93 -46.76
CA VAL A 496 -10.46 14.80 -46.15
C VAL A 496 -10.47 15.60 -44.86
N ARG A 497 -11.52 16.37 -44.61
CA ARG A 497 -11.72 17.04 -43.33
C ARG A 497 -12.42 16.08 -42.37
N LEU A 498 -11.76 15.79 -41.25
CA LEU A 498 -12.31 15.01 -40.15
C LEU A 498 -12.81 15.96 -39.07
N GLU A 499 -14.12 15.92 -38.82
CA GLU A 499 -14.78 16.64 -37.73
C GLU A 499 -15.03 15.65 -36.59
N LEU A 500 -14.44 15.87 -35.41
CA LEU A 500 -14.62 15.03 -34.23
C LEU A 500 -15.56 15.70 -33.22
N ASP A 501 -16.58 14.94 -32.80
CA ASP A 501 -17.53 15.30 -31.75
C ASP A 501 -17.41 14.32 -30.57
N HIS A 502 -16.80 14.79 -29.49
CA HIS A 502 -16.71 14.04 -28.23
C HIS A 502 -17.79 14.49 -27.24
N ALA A 503 -18.92 13.77 -27.23
CA ALA A 503 -20.10 14.18 -26.49
C ALA A 503 -19.83 14.41 -24.99
N GLY A 504 -20.00 15.65 -24.54
CA GLY A 504 -19.92 16.04 -23.13
C GLY A 504 -18.57 16.62 -22.66
N GLU A 505 -17.59 16.78 -23.57
CA GLU A 505 -16.27 17.33 -23.25
C GLU A 505 -15.89 18.47 -24.21
N ALA A 506 -15.18 19.49 -23.72
CA ALA A 506 -14.69 20.58 -24.54
C ALA A 506 -13.40 20.16 -25.26
N MET A 507 -13.43 20.11 -26.58
CA MET A 507 -12.28 19.76 -27.42
C MET A 507 -11.53 21.01 -27.89
N ASP A 508 -10.20 20.91 -28.06
CA ASP A 508 -9.42 21.92 -28.77
C ASP A 508 -9.94 22.01 -30.22
N GLU A 509 -10.14 23.22 -30.74
CA GLU A 509 -10.59 23.46 -32.12
C GLU A 509 -9.70 22.75 -33.16
N LYS A 510 -8.40 22.60 -32.88
CA LYS A 510 -7.44 21.89 -33.74
C LYS A 510 -7.57 20.37 -33.70
N GLU A 511 -8.10 19.82 -32.60
CA GLU A 511 -8.39 18.40 -32.47
C GLU A 511 -9.80 18.09 -32.99
N ALA A 512 -10.75 19.02 -32.82
CA ALA A 512 -12.13 18.90 -33.28
C ALA A 512 -12.24 18.99 -34.81
N MET A 513 -11.37 19.75 -35.47
CA MET A 513 -11.33 19.88 -36.93
C MET A 513 -9.92 19.71 -37.46
N GLN A 514 -9.70 18.63 -38.21
CA GLN A 514 -8.38 18.32 -38.77
C GLN A 514 -8.47 17.87 -40.23
N ASP A 515 -7.49 18.26 -41.03
CA ASP A 515 -7.36 17.82 -42.42
C ASP A 515 -6.43 16.59 -42.46
N VAL A 516 -6.96 15.46 -42.93
CA VAL A 516 -6.29 14.14 -42.97
C VAL A 516 -6.19 13.63 -44.41
N THR A 517 -5.33 12.66 -44.67
CA THR A 517 -5.16 12.09 -46.02
C THR A 517 -5.93 10.78 -46.12
N ALA A 518 -6.82 10.62 -47.10
CA ALA A 518 -7.43 9.34 -47.39
C ALA A 518 -6.57 8.57 -48.40
N GLU A 519 -5.95 7.47 -48.01
CA GLU A 519 -5.21 6.58 -48.90
C GLU A 519 -6.17 5.53 -49.48
N ILE A 520 -6.38 5.56 -50.79
CA ILE A 520 -7.36 4.72 -51.51
C ILE A 520 -6.59 3.84 -52.51
N GLY A 521 -6.46 2.54 -52.21
CA GLY A 521 -5.74 1.54 -53.02
C GLY A 521 -6.47 0.19 -53.11
N ASP A 522 -5.83 -0.82 -53.73
CA ASP A 522 -6.41 -2.13 -54.11
C ASP A 522 -6.77 -3.06 -52.92
N GLY A 523 -7.66 -2.61 -52.03
CA GLY A 523 -8.41 -3.50 -51.15
C GLY A 523 -8.99 -2.89 -49.89
N LEU A 524 -8.35 -1.88 -49.29
CA LEU A 524 -8.82 -1.26 -48.03
C LEU A 524 -8.38 0.21 -47.98
N GLY A 525 -9.35 1.13 -48.02
CA GLY A 525 -9.07 2.56 -47.82
C GLY A 525 -8.79 2.87 -46.35
N ARG A 526 -7.97 3.88 -46.07
CA ARG A 526 -7.72 4.39 -44.70
C ARG A 526 -7.49 5.89 -44.68
N LEU A 527 -7.80 6.53 -43.56
CA LEU A 527 -7.37 7.88 -43.23
C LEU A 527 -6.02 7.80 -42.51
N THR A 528 -5.06 8.65 -42.88
CA THR A 528 -3.75 8.78 -42.22
C THR A 528 -3.50 10.23 -41.81
N GLY A 529 -2.69 10.41 -40.76
CA GLY A 529 -2.42 11.72 -40.16
C GLY A 529 -3.46 12.17 -39.14
N VAL A 530 -4.26 11.23 -38.60
CA VAL A 530 -5.26 11.53 -37.58
C VAL A 530 -4.58 11.82 -36.24
N ALA A 531 -4.78 13.02 -35.71
CA ALA A 531 -4.45 13.41 -34.34
C ALA A 531 -5.60 13.02 -33.41
N TRP A 532 -5.41 11.97 -32.62
CA TRP A 532 -6.42 11.47 -31.69
C TRP A 532 -6.43 12.26 -30.37
N PRO A 533 -7.59 12.75 -29.88
CA PRO A 533 -7.72 13.40 -28.58
C PRO A 533 -7.22 12.51 -27.44
N ARG A 534 -6.71 13.08 -26.33
CA ARG A 534 -6.08 12.29 -25.25
C ARG A 534 -7.01 11.26 -24.61
N ASP A 535 -8.29 11.58 -24.47
CA ASP A 535 -9.27 10.74 -23.79
C ASP A 535 -9.78 9.57 -24.65
N PHE A 536 -9.31 9.46 -25.91
CA PHE A 536 -9.60 8.32 -26.77
C PHE A 536 -8.75 7.10 -26.39
N PHE A 537 -9.36 5.92 -26.34
CA PHE A 537 -8.75 4.68 -25.88
C PHE A 537 -9.13 3.48 -26.76
N PRO A 538 -8.35 2.37 -26.75
CA PRO A 538 -8.68 1.17 -27.51
C PRO A 538 -10.03 0.60 -27.08
N GLY A 539 -10.90 0.33 -28.04
CA GLY A 539 -12.27 -0.13 -27.83
C GLY A 539 -13.32 0.97 -27.81
N LEU A 540 -12.96 2.26 -27.81
CA LEU A 540 -13.94 3.35 -27.91
C LEU A 540 -14.78 3.21 -29.19
N MET A 541 -16.11 3.22 -29.07
CA MET A 541 -16.99 3.10 -30.23
C MET A 541 -17.16 4.45 -30.94
N LEU A 542 -16.72 4.47 -32.19
CA LEU A 542 -16.85 5.61 -33.08
C LEU A 542 -18.03 5.39 -34.00
N GLU A 543 -18.88 6.40 -34.14
CA GLU A 543 -19.88 6.48 -35.21
C GLU A 543 -19.39 7.49 -36.25
N LEU A 544 -19.22 7.04 -37.48
CA LEU A 544 -18.72 7.84 -38.57
C LEU A 544 -19.82 8.05 -39.61
N ARG A 545 -19.86 9.27 -40.15
CA ARG A 545 -20.82 9.69 -41.17
C ARG A 545 -20.11 10.44 -42.28
N GLN A 546 -20.39 10.06 -43.52
CA GLN A 546 -19.93 10.78 -44.70
C GLN A 546 -21.11 10.99 -45.63
N SER A 547 -21.33 12.24 -46.04
CA SER A 547 -22.31 12.57 -47.08
C SER A 547 -21.70 12.33 -48.45
N HIS A 548 -22.42 11.66 -49.35
CA HIS A 548 -21.92 11.32 -50.68
C HIS A 548 -21.42 12.56 -51.44
N GLY A 549 -20.24 12.47 -52.04
CA GLY A 549 -19.59 13.58 -52.76
C GLY A 549 -19.00 14.68 -51.87
N SER A 550 -19.05 14.53 -50.54
CA SER A 550 -18.35 15.40 -49.58
C SER A 550 -16.98 14.85 -49.23
N THR A 551 -16.02 15.75 -49.00
CA THR A 551 -14.70 15.43 -48.40
C THR A 551 -14.71 15.60 -46.89
N VAL A 552 -15.89 15.75 -46.26
CA VAL A 552 -16.02 15.86 -44.80
C VAL A 552 -16.53 14.54 -44.23
N ILE A 553 -15.77 14.00 -43.28
CA ILE A 553 -16.19 12.85 -42.45
C ILE A 553 -16.42 13.35 -41.04
N ARG A 554 -17.62 13.08 -40.51
CA ARG A 554 -17.96 13.37 -39.11
C ARG A 554 -17.80 12.13 -38.29
N LEU A 555 -17.06 12.24 -37.19
CA LEU A 555 -16.84 11.19 -36.21
C LEU A 555 -17.48 11.65 -34.90
N ALA A 556 -18.36 10.84 -34.34
CA ALA A 556 -19.00 11.10 -33.06
C ALA A 556 -18.79 9.93 -32.10
N THR A 557 -18.68 10.25 -30.81
CA THR A 557 -18.70 9.26 -29.72
C THR A 557 -20.05 9.31 -29.01
N THR A 558 -20.54 8.16 -28.54
CA THR A 558 -21.81 8.10 -27.81
C THR A 558 -21.55 8.03 -26.31
N ARG A 559 -22.11 8.96 -25.54
CA ARG A 559 -22.02 8.95 -24.08
C ARG A 559 -22.94 7.86 -23.49
N LEU A 560 -22.43 7.11 -22.53
CA LEU A 560 -23.22 6.21 -21.70
C LEU A 560 -24.09 7.01 -20.72
N LYS A 561 -25.24 6.45 -20.35
CA LYS A 561 -26.12 7.05 -19.33
C LYS A 561 -25.45 7.15 -17.95
N GLU A 562 -24.55 6.21 -17.66
CA GLU A 562 -23.77 6.12 -16.43
C GLU A 562 -22.32 5.81 -16.81
N HIS A 563 -21.35 6.35 -16.06
CA HIS A 563 -19.95 5.99 -16.21
C HIS A 563 -19.73 4.56 -15.70
N VAL A 564 -18.88 3.82 -16.39
CA VAL A 564 -18.58 2.43 -16.04
C VAL A 564 -17.08 2.25 -15.89
N GLN A 565 -16.70 1.54 -14.83
CA GLN A 565 -15.35 1.06 -14.61
C GLN A 565 -15.21 -0.31 -15.29
N VAL A 566 -14.20 -0.47 -16.15
CA VAL A 566 -13.85 -1.73 -16.81
C VAL A 566 -12.37 -2.02 -16.54
N GLY A 567 -12.10 -2.95 -15.63
CA GLY A 567 -10.74 -3.12 -15.10
C GLY A 567 -10.29 -1.84 -14.37
N ASP A 568 -9.14 -1.30 -14.76
CA ASP A 568 -8.59 -0.06 -14.19
C ASP A 568 -9.06 1.21 -14.92
N ARG A 569 -9.87 1.09 -15.97
CA ARG A 569 -10.34 2.21 -16.79
C ARG A 569 -11.77 2.62 -16.46
N GLU A 570 -11.95 3.88 -16.07
CA GLU A 570 -13.27 4.52 -16.08
C GLU A 570 -13.59 5.04 -17.48
N THR A 571 -14.80 4.80 -17.98
CA THR A 571 -15.29 5.41 -19.21
C THR A 571 -16.74 5.87 -19.12
N GLY A 572 -17.00 7.08 -19.62
CA GLY A 572 -18.33 7.65 -19.79
C GLY A 572 -18.94 7.39 -21.16
N HIS A 573 -18.27 6.64 -22.06
CA HIS A 573 -18.66 6.50 -23.46
C HIS A 573 -18.79 5.04 -23.88
N CYS A 574 -19.60 4.79 -24.91
CA CYS A 574 -19.81 3.45 -25.46
C CYS A 574 -18.49 2.86 -25.96
N TYR A 575 -18.25 1.59 -25.66
CA TYR A 575 -17.04 0.86 -26.05
C TYR A 575 -17.37 -0.57 -26.49
N ASP A 576 -16.48 -1.15 -27.29
CA ASP A 576 -16.44 -2.56 -27.64
C ASP A 576 -15.64 -3.31 -26.56
N PRO A 577 -16.28 -4.24 -25.82
CA PRO A 577 -15.63 -4.95 -24.72
C PRO A 577 -14.58 -5.97 -25.19
N CYS A 578 -14.68 -6.46 -26.42
CA CYS A 578 -13.71 -7.39 -27.01
C CYS A 578 -12.42 -6.66 -27.34
N VAL A 579 -12.52 -5.52 -28.03
CA VAL A 579 -11.36 -4.68 -28.36
C VAL A 579 -10.71 -4.11 -27.11
N LEU A 580 -11.50 -3.55 -26.18
CA LEU A 580 -10.98 -3.01 -24.93
C LEU A 580 -10.23 -4.08 -24.12
N THR A 581 -10.79 -5.30 -24.02
CA THR A 581 -10.13 -6.38 -23.29
C THR A 581 -8.78 -6.76 -23.92
N ARG A 582 -8.74 -6.89 -25.25
CA ARG A 582 -7.55 -7.34 -25.98
C ARG A 582 -6.46 -6.28 -26.08
N GLU A 583 -6.84 -5.02 -26.23
CA GLU A 583 -5.91 -3.94 -26.60
C GLU A 583 -5.60 -2.94 -25.49
N ASP A 584 -6.29 -3.01 -24.35
CA ASP A 584 -5.93 -2.31 -23.10
C ASP A 584 -5.20 -3.25 -22.13
N ALA A 585 -4.51 -4.27 -22.67
CA ALA A 585 -3.76 -5.26 -21.91
C ALA A 585 -2.49 -4.64 -21.27
N PRO A 586 -1.93 -5.23 -20.19
CA PRO A 586 -0.69 -4.73 -19.60
C PRO A 586 0.42 -4.58 -20.66
N GLY A 587 1.09 -3.43 -20.69
CA GLY A 587 2.10 -3.11 -21.71
C GLY A 587 1.55 -2.63 -23.06
N SER A 588 0.23 -2.48 -23.19
CA SER A 588 -0.44 -1.87 -24.35
C SER A 588 -0.96 -0.48 -23.98
N ASP A 589 -0.35 0.57 -24.55
CA ASP A 589 -0.81 1.94 -24.41
C ASP A 589 -0.61 2.74 -25.71
N ARG A 590 -1.03 4.00 -25.71
CA ARG A 590 -0.92 4.87 -26.89
C ARG A 590 0.52 5.13 -27.36
N ARG A 591 1.53 4.79 -26.55
CA ARG A 591 2.96 4.97 -26.83
C ARG A 591 3.63 3.69 -27.32
N GLY A 592 3.03 2.52 -27.09
CA GLY A 592 3.55 1.26 -27.60
C GLY A 592 2.77 0.03 -27.13
N ASP A 593 3.11 -1.10 -27.74
CA ASP A 593 2.53 -2.40 -27.45
C ASP A 593 3.67 -3.41 -27.24
N ASN A 594 4.13 -3.59 -26.00
CA ASN A 594 5.32 -4.39 -25.70
C ASN A 594 5.16 -5.23 -24.42
N ALA A 595 5.56 -6.51 -24.50
CA ALA A 595 5.59 -7.44 -23.38
C ALA A 595 6.90 -7.40 -22.56
N VAL A 596 7.98 -6.85 -23.14
CA VAL A 596 9.31 -6.78 -22.51
C VAL A 596 9.28 -5.88 -21.29
N GLY A 597 9.80 -6.37 -20.16
CA GLY A 597 9.84 -5.65 -18.88
C GLY A 597 8.59 -5.81 -18.01
N LEU A 598 7.57 -6.53 -18.48
CA LEU A 598 6.40 -6.88 -17.65
C LEU A 598 6.74 -7.97 -16.63
N GLY A 599 6.20 -7.84 -15.42
CA GLY A 599 6.25 -8.91 -14.42
C GLY A 599 5.41 -10.13 -14.85
N LEU A 600 5.72 -11.31 -14.32
CA LEU A 600 5.06 -12.58 -14.71
C LEU A 600 3.53 -12.52 -14.63
N ARG A 601 2.96 -11.89 -13.60
CA ARG A 601 1.49 -11.72 -13.46
C ARG A 601 0.91 -10.85 -14.59
N GLN A 602 1.58 -9.74 -14.90
CA GLN A 602 1.16 -8.85 -16.00
C GLN A 602 1.32 -9.55 -17.35
N LEU A 603 2.34 -10.39 -17.49
CA LEU A 603 2.58 -11.19 -18.68
C LEU A 603 1.50 -12.25 -18.88
N VAL A 604 1.10 -12.97 -17.83
CA VAL A 604 -0.05 -13.90 -17.88
C VAL A 604 -1.33 -13.16 -18.24
N MET A 605 -1.63 -12.03 -17.57
CA MET A 605 -2.82 -11.22 -17.87
C MET A 605 -2.81 -10.70 -19.31
N ARG A 606 -1.65 -10.25 -19.79
CA ARG A 606 -1.45 -9.81 -21.17
C ARG A 606 -1.69 -10.95 -22.14
N THR A 607 -1.07 -12.11 -21.94
CA THR A 607 -1.23 -13.27 -22.82
C THR A 607 -2.67 -13.80 -22.80
N VAL A 608 -3.34 -13.89 -21.64
CA VAL A 608 -4.75 -14.34 -21.58
C VAL A 608 -5.67 -13.35 -22.29
N ARG A 609 -5.53 -12.05 -22.03
CA ARG A 609 -6.37 -11.00 -22.64
C ARG A 609 -6.12 -10.87 -24.15
N ARG A 610 -4.87 -10.95 -24.58
CA ARG A 610 -4.48 -10.84 -25.98
C ARG A 610 -4.81 -12.11 -26.73
N CYS A 611 -4.36 -13.27 -26.24
CA CYS A 611 -4.37 -14.54 -26.96
C CYS A 611 -5.60 -15.42 -26.66
N GLY A 612 -6.40 -15.10 -25.65
CA GLY A 612 -7.61 -15.84 -25.30
C GLY A 612 -8.74 -15.67 -26.30
N LEU A 613 -9.61 -16.68 -26.40
CA LEU A 613 -10.89 -16.66 -27.10
C LEU A 613 -11.81 -15.63 -26.44
N LEU A 614 -12.26 -14.62 -27.21
CA LEU A 614 -13.14 -13.57 -26.70
C LEU A 614 -14.61 -13.95 -26.81
N THR A 615 -15.35 -13.75 -25.73
CA THR A 615 -16.81 -13.77 -25.73
C THR A 615 -17.36 -12.36 -25.97
N LEU A 616 -18.61 -12.24 -26.45
CA LEU A 616 -19.23 -10.95 -26.81
C LEU A 616 -19.30 -9.93 -25.67
N ASP A 617 -19.25 -10.36 -24.41
CA ASP A 617 -19.22 -9.52 -23.22
C ASP A 617 -17.81 -9.06 -22.81
N GLY A 618 -16.78 -9.52 -23.53
CA GLY A 618 -15.37 -9.17 -23.33
C GLY A 618 -14.60 -10.13 -22.45
N HIS A 619 -15.10 -11.32 -22.12
CA HIS A 619 -14.27 -12.29 -21.41
C HIS A 619 -13.26 -12.92 -22.37
N ALA A 620 -12.01 -13.05 -21.92
CA ALA A 620 -10.95 -13.70 -22.68
C ALA A 620 -10.62 -15.06 -22.04
N LEU A 621 -10.82 -16.15 -22.77
CA LEU A 621 -10.64 -17.52 -22.28
C LEU A 621 -9.49 -18.22 -23.01
N MET A 622 -8.54 -18.74 -22.27
CA MET A 622 -7.35 -19.38 -22.84
C MET A 622 -7.16 -20.78 -22.28
N ASP A 623 -6.74 -21.72 -23.12
CA ASP A 623 -6.28 -23.03 -22.62
C ASP A 623 -5.00 -22.84 -21.80
N ARG A 624 -5.06 -23.28 -20.53
CA ARG A 624 -3.95 -23.18 -19.58
C ARG A 624 -2.68 -23.83 -20.11
N SER A 625 -2.78 -24.91 -20.89
CA SER A 625 -1.61 -25.62 -21.41
C SER A 625 -0.87 -24.88 -22.53
N VAL A 626 -1.52 -23.90 -23.16
CA VAL A 626 -0.97 -23.14 -24.31
C VAL A 626 -0.32 -21.83 -23.86
N LEU A 627 -0.61 -21.38 -22.63
CA LEU A 627 -0.10 -20.13 -22.06
C LEU A 627 1.41 -19.95 -22.25
N PRO A 628 2.29 -20.92 -21.90
CA PRO A 628 3.73 -20.73 -22.03
C PRO A 628 4.16 -20.49 -23.47
N SER A 629 3.57 -21.22 -24.43
CA SER A 629 3.90 -21.06 -25.84
C SER A 629 3.37 -19.77 -26.46
N ALA A 630 2.23 -19.27 -25.99
CA ALA A 630 1.68 -18.01 -26.48
C ALA A 630 2.45 -16.79 -25.93
N THR A 631 2.96 -16.89 -24.70
CA THR A 631 3.77 -15.85 -24.07
C THR A 631 5.12 -15.66 -24.77
N TYR A 632 5.81 -16.77 -25.06
CA TYR A 632 7.20 -16.73 -25.56
C TYR A 632 7.33 -17.00 -27.07
N GLY A 633 6.24 -17.26 -27.78
CA GLY A 633 6.27 -17.54 -29.22
C GLY A 633 6.89 -18.87 -29.63
N GLY A 634 7.27 -19.72 -28.67
CA GLY A 634 7.93 -21.01 -28.86
C GLY A 634 7.77 -21.90 -27.64
N ARG A 635 8.57 -22.97 -27.50
CA ARG A 635 8.53 -23.81 -26.29
C ARG A 635 9.52 -23.23 -25.26
N PRO A 636 9.06 -22.56 -24.19
CA PRO A 636 9.96 -21.94 -23.21
C PRO A 636 10.64 -22.97 -22.31
N ALA A 637 11.65 -22.53 -21.56
CA ALA A 637 12.33 -23.36 -20.56
C ALA A 637 11.34 -23.86 -19.50
N ARG A 638 11.68 -24.96 -18.82
CA ARG A 638 10.83 -25.53 -17.76
C ARG A 638 10.64 -24.55 -16.59
N SER A 639 11.67 -23.76 -16.28
CA SER A 639 11.64 -22.70 -15.27
C SER A 639 10.62 -21.61 -15.62
N GLN A 640 10.64 -21.11 -16.86
CA GLN A 640 9.68 -20.12 -17.36
C GLN A 640 8.24 -20.67 -17.36
N THR A 641 8.07 -21.95 -17.74
CA THR A 641 6.75 -22.62 -17.69
C THR A 641 6.22 -22.71 -16.26
N ALA A 642 7.05 -23.12 -15.31
CA ALA A 642 6.68 -23.22 -13.90
C ALA A 642 6.37 -21.83 -13.29
N ALA A 643 7.13 -20.80 -13.68
CA ALA A 643 6.93 -19.43 -13.23
C ALA A 643 5.60 -18.84 -13.73
N LEU A 644 5.22 -19.10 -14.99
CA LEU A 644 3.90 -18.72 -15.51
C LEU A 644 2.77 -19.47 -14.79
N GLU A 645 2.96 -20.75 -14.52
CA GLU A 645 1.96 -21.58 -13.83
C GLU A 645 1.73 -21.15 -12.36
N ALA A 646 2.80 -20.70 -11.68
CA ALA A 646 2.70 -20.07 -10.36
C ALA A 646 1.88 -18.77 -10.43
N ALA A 647 2.19 -17.89 -11.40
CA ALA A 647 1.47 -16.64 -11.61
C ALA A 647 -0.02 -16.87 -11.97
N VAL A 648 -0.34 -17.90 -12.76
CA VAL A 648 -1.74 -18.30 -13.03
C VAL A 648 -2.45 -18.70 -11.75
N SER A 649 -1.78 -19.47 -10.89
CA SER A 649 -2.36 -19.95 -9.64
C SER A 649 -2.65 -18.79 -8.66
N GLU A 650 -1.76 -17.81 -8.57
CA GLU A 650 -1.99 -16.57 -7.83
C GLU A 650 -3.18 -15.77 -8.37
N LEU A 651 -3.24 -15.55 -9.70
CA LEU A 651 -4.31 -14.78 -10.33
C LEU A 651 -5.68 -15.46 -10.18
N LEU A 652 -5.74 -16.79 -10.18
CA LEU A 652 -6.96 -17.56 -9.89
C LEU A 652 -7.38 -17.41 -8.42
N ALA A 653 -6.43 -17.45 -7.48
CA ALA A 653 -6.71 -17.29 -6.05
C ALA A 653 -7.28 -15.89 -5.72
N GLU A 654 -6.74 -14.86 -6.37
CA GLU A 654 -7.22 -13.47 -6.25
C GLU A 654 -8.49 -13.17 -7.06
N ARG A 655 -9.01 -14.16 -7.80
CA ARG A 655 -10.17 -14.04 -8.70
C ARG A 655 -10.01 -12.96 -9.78
N LEU A 656 -8.75 -12.68 -10.15
CA LEU A 656 -8.41 -11.86 -11.31
C LEU A 656 -8.47 -12.69 -12.61
N LEU A 657 -8.27 -14.01 -12.49
CA LEU A 657 -8.65 -15.00 -13.47
C LEU A 657 -9.72 -15.94 -12.90
N GLU A 658 -10.52 -16.52 -13.78
CA GLU A 658 -11.55 -17.49 -13.46
C GLU A 658 -11.22 -18.83 -14.11
N PRO A 659 -11.32 -19.96 -13.39
CA PRO A 659 -11.21 -21.27 -14.02
C PRO A 659 -12.49 -21.58 -14.80
N ALA A 660 -12.33 -22.11 -16.01
CA ALA A 660 -13.43 -22.54 -16.85
C ALA A 660 -13.12 -23.91 -17.48
N LEU A 661 -14.15 -24.58 -17.99
CA LEU A 661 -13.99 -25.84 -18.71
C LEU A 661 -14.46 -25.65 -20.15
N GLY A 662 -13.55 -25.91 -21.09
CA GLY A 662 -13.82 -25.89 -22.52
C GLY A 662 -13.70 -27.27 -23.14
N SER A 663 -13.79 -27.31 -24.46
CA SER A 663 -13.45 -28.48 -25.26
C SER A 663 -12.57 -28.12 -26.44
N ARG A 664 -11.97 -29.12 -27.10
CA ARG A 664 -11.17 -28.94 -28.31
C ARG A 664 -11.78 -29.71 -29.46
N ASP A 665 -11.91 -29.08 -30.61
CA ASP A 665 -12.34 -29.76 -31.82
C ASP A 665 -11.20 -30.58 -32.46
N PRO A 666 -11.49 -31.40 -33.49
CA PRO A 666 -10.47 -32.19 -34.18
C PRO A 666 -9.38 -31.36 -34.88
N TRP A 667 -9.59 -30.05 -35.08
CA TRP A 667 -8.62 -29.12 -35.66
C TRP A 667 -7.80 -28.38 -34.59
N GLY A 668 -8.02 -28.68 -33.31
CA GLY A 668 -7.28 -28.13 -32.18
C GLY A 668 -7.79 -26.76 -31.69
N GLN A 669 -8.91 -26.27 -32.22
CA GLN A 669 -9.51 -25.00 -31.82
C GLN A 669 -10.26 -25.17 -30.50
N PRO A 670 -10.05 -24.28 -29.50
CA PRO A 670 -10.78 -24.31 -28.25
C PRO A 670 -12.22 -23.80 -28.41
N HIS A 671 -13.16 -24.43 -27.71
CA HIS A 671 -14.57 -24.04 -27.60
C HIS A 671 -14.98 -23.81 -26.14
N PHE A 672 -15.82 -22.79 -25.92
CA PHE A 672 -16.47 -22.53 -24.63
C PHE A 672 -17.94 -22.14 -24.85
N PRO A 673 -18.90 -22.73 -24.12
CA PRO A 673 -18.75 -23.87 -23.19
C PRO A 673 -18.29 -25.17 -23.89
N ALA A 674 -17.86 -26.16 -23.11
CA ALA A 674 -17.48 -27.48 -23.64
C ALA A 674 -18.63 -28.14 -24.44
N ARG A 675 -18.33 -28.71 -25.60
CA ARG A 675 -19.30 -29.40 -26.47
C ARG A 675 -19.31 -30.91 -26.23
N ASP A 676 -20.48 -31.52 -26.43
CA ASP A 676 -20.63 -32.97 -26.35
C ASP A 676 -19.76 -33.68 -27.40
N ARG A 677 -19.05 -34.75 -26.97
CA ARG A 677 -18.15 -35.59 -27.79
C ARG A 677 -16.81 -34.96 -28.20
N GLU A 678 -16.47 -33.78 -27.68
CA GLU A 678 -15.13 -33.20 -27.79
C GLU A 678 -14.33 -33.42 -26.49
N PRO A 679 -12.99 -33.63 -26.53
CA PRO A 679 -12.17 -33.71 -25.32
C PRO A 679 -12.22 -32.41 -24.50
N THR A 680 -12.48 -32.53 -23.20
CA THR A 680 -12.53 -31.37 -22.29
C THR A 680 -11.12 -30.85 -21.96
N ILE A 681 -10.98 -29.53 -21.90
CA ILE A 681 -9.71 -28.84 -21.60
C ILE A 681 -9.91 -27.81 -20.47
N PRO A 682 -8.89 -27.62 -19.60
CA PRO A 682 -8.93 -26.57 -18.59
C PRO A 682 -8.69 -25.20 -19.25
N LEU A 683 -9.60 -24.27 -19.02
CA LEU A 683 -9.47 -22.89 -19.46
C LEU A 683 -9.19 -21.96 -18.27
N ILE A 684 -8.44 -20.90 -18.51
CA ILE A 684 -8.27 -19.76 -17.61
C ILE A 684 -8.87 -18.53 -18.30
N GLY A 685 -9.70 -17.78 -17.56
CA GLY A 685 -10.51 -16.70 -18.10
C GLY A 685 -10.25 -15.37 -17.44
N TYR A 686 -10.02 -14.32 -18.22
CA TYR A 686 -10.13 -12.95 -17.74
C TYR A 686 -11.56 -12.46 -17.96
N ARG A 687 -12.23 -12.01 -16.90
CA ARG A 687 -13.55 -11.38 -16.97
C ARG A 687 -13.44 -9.90 -16.57
N PRO A 688 -13.65 -8.94 -17.48
CA PRO A 688 -13.75 -7.53 -17.11
C PRO A 688 -14.89 -7.31 -16.10
N VAL A 689 -14.55 -6.90 -14.89
CA VAL A 689 -15.52 -6.51 -13.86
C VAL A 689 -16.10 -5.15 -14.25
N ARG A 690 -17.39 -5.10 -14.58
CA ARG A 690 -18.10 -3.84 -14.84
C ARG A 690 -18.68 -3.32 -13.54
N ARG A 691 -18.13 -2.24 -13.00
CA ARG A 691 -18.71 -1.53 -11.85
C ARG A 691 -19.33 -0.22 -12.34
N ARG A 692 -20.59 0.02 -11.95
CA ARG A 692 -21.20 1.34 -12.15
C ARG A 692 -20.52 2.33 -11.23
N VAL A 693 -20.05 3.44 -11.79
CA VAL A 693 -19.52 4.55 -11.00
C VAL A 693 -20.71 5.38 -10.53
N ILE A 694 -21.04 5.29 -9.24
CA ILE A 694 -22.09 6.11 -8.63
C ILE A 694 -21.50 7.52 -8.46
N ARG A 695 -21.99 8.49 -9.23
CA ARG A 695 -21.55 9.88 -9.07
C ARG A 695 -21.95 10.43 -7.69
N PRO A 696 -21.08 11.20 -7.01
CA PRO A 696 -21.50 12.07 -5.93
C PRO A 696 -22.49 13.10 -6.46
N TRP A 697 -23.48 13.47 -5.66
CA TRP A 697 -24.39 14.57 -5.98
C TRP A 697 -23.61 15.89 -6.11
N GLY A 698 -23.76 16.59 -7.24
CA GLY A 698 -23.24 17.95 -7.46
C GLY A 698 -22.14 18.04 -8.52
N GLY A 699 -22.54 18.16 -9.79
CA GLY A 699 -21.64 18.60 -10.87
C GLY A 699 -21.98 20.02 -11.27
N THR A 700 -21.13 20.98 -10.92
CA THR A 700 -21.18 22.36 -11.42
C THR A 700 -20.20 22.48 -12.59
N GLU A 701 -20.64 23.11 -13.68
CA GLU A 701 -19.86 23.38 -14.89
C GLU A 701 -18.56 24.18 -14.60
N PRO A 702 -17.52 24.07 -15.45
CA PRO A 702 -16.26 24.76 -15.26
C PRO A 702 -16.34 26.20 -15.78
N GLY A 703 -16.21 27.16 -14.87
CA GLY A 703 -15.96 28.56 -15.19
C GLY A 703 -15.47 29.29 -13.94
N GLY A 704 -14.17 29.59 -13.88
CA GLY A 704 -13.62 30.36 -12.78
C GLY A 704 -12.11 30.24 -12.67
N GLU A 705 -11.43 31.22 -13.25
CA GLU A 705 -10.00 31.49 -13.15
C GLU A 705 -9.47 31.44 -11.70
N GLY A 706 -8.20 31.08 -11.59
CA GLY A 706 -7.51 30.88 -10.32
C GLY A 706 -7.59 32.08 -9.37
N LEU A 707 -7.98 31.78 -8.14
CA LEU A 707 -7.87 32.66 -6.97
C LEU A 707 -7.36 31.84 -5.77
N PRO A 708 -6.71 32.50 -4.79
CA PRO A 708 -5.75 31.87 -3.88
C PRO A 708 -6.41 30.83 -2.96
N THR A 709 -5.67 29.77 -2.68
CA THR A 709 -6.09 28.58 -1.94
C THR A 709 -6.64 28.96 -0.56
N ALA A 710 -7.96 29.02 -0.45
CA ALA A 710 -8.62 29.14 0.83
C ALA A 710 -8.48 27.80 1.57
N GLN A 711 -7.93 27.81 2.79
CA GLN A 711 -7.81 26.59 3.58
C GLN A 711 -9.21 26.21 4.09
N SER A 712 -9.82 25.17 3.50
CA SER A 712 -11.03 24.55 4.06
C SER A 712 -10.64 23.75 5.31
N VAL A 713 -11.31 24.02 6.41
CA VAL A 713 -11.16 23.26 7.67
C VAL A 713 -12.21 22.17 7.68
N SER A 714 -11.80 20.90 7.61
CA SER A 714 -12.70 19.74 7.69
C SER A 714 -13.48 19.73 9.01
N GLY A 715 -14.72 19.25 8.94
CA GLY A 715 -15.53 19.03 10.14
C GLY A 715 -14.83 18.06 11.11
N HIS A 716 -14.84 18.37 12.41
CA HIS A 716 -14.11 17.60 13.42
C HIS A 716 -14.81 17.60 14.78
N LEU A 717 -14.49 16.60 15.59
CA LEU A 717 -14.93 16.51 16.97
C LEU A 717 -14.03 17.32 17.90
N ARG A 718 -14.63 18.02 18.85
CA ARG A 718 -13.95 18.80 19.87
C ARG A 718 -14.43 18.41 21.26
N ARG A 719 -13.52 18.27 22.22
CA ARG A 719 -13.84 18.00 23.62
C ARG A 719 -14.40 19.28 24.28
N LEU A 720 -15.47 19.13 25.05
CA LEU A 720 -16.06 20.22 25.83
C LEU A 720 -15.38 20.34 27.18
N GLN A 721 -15.38 21.57 27.71
CA GLN A 721 -15.00 21.81 29.09
C GLN A 721 -15.99 21.08 30.04
N PRO A 722 -15.52 20.61 31.21
CA PRO A 722 -16.40 19.95 32.18
C PRO A 722 -17.64 20.79 32.50
N GLY A 723 -18.82 20.17 32.42
CA GLY A 723 -20.11 20.82 32.70
C GLY A 723 -20.75 21.56 31.51
N CYS A 724 -20.08 21.66 30.36
CA CYS A 724 -20.67 22.18 29.13
C CYS A 724 -21.43 21.08 28.37
N LEU A 725 -22.52 21.47 27.70
CA LEU A 725 -23.32 20.57 26.84
C LEU A 725 -23.35 21.10 25.40
N PRO A 726 -23.34 20.20 24.40
CA PRO A 726 -23.46 20.58 22.99
C PRO A 726 -24.89 21.05 22.70
N SER A 727 -25.02 22.04 21.81
CA SER A 727 -26.33 22.50 21.33
C SER A 727 -27.01 21.46 20.44
N ASP A 728 -28.35 21.51 20.33
CA ASP A 728 -29.12 20.64 19.43
C ASP A 728 -28.68 20.80 17.96
N GLY A 729 -28.26 22.00 17.57
CA GLY A 729 -27.70 22.27 16.24
C GLY A 729 -26.39 21.51 16.00
N GLN A 730 -25.51 21.42 16.99
CA GLN A 730 -24.27 20.64 16.90
C GLN A 730 -24.52 19.13 16.88
N ARG A 731 -25.52 18.66 17.64
CA ARG A 731 -25.97 17.26 17.59
C ARG A 731 -26.52 16.90 16.20
N ALA A 732 -27.35 17.78 15.63
CA ALA A 732 -27.88 17.60 14.28
C ALA A 732 -26.78 17.63 13.21
N ALA A 733 -25.83 18.56 13.32
CA ALA A 733 -24.68 18.65 12.42
C ALA A 733 -23.81 17.39 12.46
N PHE A 734 -23.62 16.80 13.65
CA PHE A 734 -22.91 15.53 13.79
C PHE A 734 -23.64 14.36 13.11
N ARG A 735 -24.96 14.27 13.26
CA ARG A 735 -25.76 13.25 12.55
C ARG A 735 -25.63 13.39 11.04
N GLU A 736 -25.69 14.61 10.53
CA GLU A 736 -25.51 14.88 9.10
C GLU A 736 -24.11 14.52 8.62
N HIS A 737 -23.08 14.82 9.43
CA HIS A 737 -21.72 14.38 9.16
C HIS A 737 -21.62 12.84 9.06
N CYS A 738 -22.23 12.10 9.97
CA CYS A 738 -22.25 10.63 9.93
C CYS A 738 -22.91 10.10 8.64
N ARG A 739 -24.01 10.73 8.18
CA ARG A 739 -24.65 10.38 6.90
C ARG A 739 -23.74 10.63 5.71
N GLY A 740 -23.04 11.76 5.70
CA GLY A 740 -22.05 12.09 4.65
C GLY A 740 -20.91 11.07 4.57
N LEU A 741 -20.58 10.41 5.68
CA LEU A 741 -19.61 9.31 5.74
C LEU A 741 -20.19 7.94 5.34
N GLY A 742 -21.46 7.88 4.91
CA GLY A 742 -22.14 6.64 4.55
C GLY A 742 -22.58 5.79 5.75
N LYS A 743 -22.62 6.34 6.96
CA LYS A 743 -23.10 5.62 8.15
C LYS A 743 -24.63 5.70 8.25
N ALA A 744 -25.26 4.62 8.73
CA ALA A 744 -26.70 4.54 8.93
C ALA A 744 -27.21 5.51 10.00
N ASP A 745 -28.50 5.85 9.99
CA ASP A 745 -29.11 6.67 11.06
C ASP A 745 -29.00 5.95 12.42
N GLY A 746 -28.67 6.69 13.48
CA GLY A 746 -28.54 6.17 14.85
C GLY A 746 -27.26 6.58 15.59
N TRP A 747 -26.30 7.21 14.90
CA TRP A 747 -25.12 7.78 15.55
C TRP A 747 -25.46 9.08 16.27
N GLU A 748 -25.15 9.15 17.56
CA GLU A 748 -25.34 10.33 18.38
C GLU A 748 -23.98 10.86 18.86
N LEU A 749 -23.92 12.16 19.08
CA LEU A 749 -22.72 12.82 19.57
C LEU A 749 -22.35 12.29 20.98
N PRO A 750 -21.10 11.83 21.21
CA PRO A 750 -20.67 11.33 22.50
C PRO A 750 -20.78 12.37 23.62
N ASP A 751 -21.00 11.91 24.84
CA ASP A 751 -21.04 12.78 26.02
C ASP A 751 -19.69 13.47 26.24
N GLY A 752 -19.74 14.77 26.54
CA GLY A 752 -18.53 15.59 26.73
C GLY A 752 -17.87 16.08 25.44
N TYR A 753 -18.50 15.88 24.27
CA TYR A 753 -17.99 16.35 22.98
C TYR A 753 -18.93 17.38 22.34
N THR A 754 -18.43 18.06 21.31
CA THR A 754 -19.18 18.90 20.36
C THR A 754 -18.63 18.70 18.95
N PHE A 755 -19.44 19.01 17.94
CA PHE A 755 -19.02 18.95 16.54
C PHE A 755 -18.78 20.35 15.99
N VAL A 756 -17.66 20.53 15.28
CA VAL A 756 -17.30 21.76 14.56
C VAL A 756 -17.54 21.52 13.07
N THR A 757 -18.42 22.32 12.46
CA THR A 757 -18.77 22.20 11.04
C THR A 757 -17.64 22.70 10.14
N GLU A 758 -17.60 22.14 8.93
CA GLU A 758 -16.67 22.59 7.90
C GLU A 758 -16.85 24.09 7.61
N HIS A 759 -15.74 24.81 7.49
CA HIS A 759 -15.73 26.22 7.12
C HIS A 759 -14.43 26.60 6.42
N THR A 760 -14.52 27.58 5.53
CA THR A 760 -13.38 28.11 4.80
C THR A 760 -12.74 29.25 5.59
N ARG A 761 -11.44 29.17 5.90
CA ARG A 761 -10.70 30.31 6.45
C ARG A 761 -10.20 31.18 5.31
N SER A 762 -10.71 32.41 5.22
CA SER A 762 -10.06 33.50 4.48
C SER A 762 -8.90 34.02 5.32
N ARG A 763 -7.71 34.12 4.72
CA ARG A 763 -6.50 34.64 5.36
C ARG A 763 -6.59 36.15 5.59
#